data_AF-A0A973T8S7-F1
#
_entry.id   AF-A0A973T8S7-F1
#
_cell.length_a   1.000
_cell.length_b   1.000
_cell.length_c   1.000
_cell.angle_alpha   90.00
_cell.angle_beta   90.00
_cell.angle_gamma   90.00
#
_symmetry.space_group_name_H-M   'P 1'
#
loop_
_entity.id
_entity.type
_entity.pdbx_description
1 polymer ?
#
loop_
_entity_poly.entity_id
_entity_poly.type
_entity_poly.pdbx_seq_one_letter_code
_entity_poly.pdbx_strand_id
1 'polypeptide(L)'
;GGRVEQRDAEGNQQLDLLVDLTERLDRLPRHISMHPCGVILGDATLLDRTPVQPSGLGLPMSQFDKHDMDPMGMLKLDVLGVRMQSAMAFAVREIIRIHPTKKEVVEAGGHQAGPDGSGPDYIAADGRIDLNAVPLDDEPTYELIRSTHTLGCFQIESPGQRELIGKMAPREFNDLIIDISLFRPGPMKSDMVRPFLEHRHGFAPEVYPHPDLKPVLQETHGVTVFHEQILKTFDIMTGCGLAKADEFRRALSNEAGEAHVEEFFRREAKAKGYAPDVVDKVWGTLKSFASFGFCKAHGAAFAVPTYQSAWLKTHHPEAFLAGLWEHDPGMYPKRLLVAEARRLGIPILPLDINLSKAEYRVERVQSGADAGRLGIRLSLNGIYGLSVAELNRIVAGQPYDSLADLRERARLSKPSIRRLAQLGAFDSLHREAGGTANRADLVQHLQKLQSSGSTRKGAEVLQGQLALPLGDVELRNLTPGLPAPTLVDNVRAELDLMAVDVSTHLMESHRPLLDRLGVTTADKLLSLRNGTEVLVAGVRVATQTPPMRGGRRVVFISIDDGTGCVDSVFFHEAQESAGPLLFGTRLLLIRGTTRRTGPRGISLSASMAWDLSRTDTLPFPEAAAPPAADGPHPLDGISRTLAITGFNG
;
A
#
# COMPACT_ATOMS: atom_id res chain seq x y z
N GLY A 1 20.50 -42.16 24.99
CA GLY A 1 19.10 -42.52 24.79
C GLY A 1 18.17 -41.66 25.62
N GLY A 2 18.01 -41.93 26.92
CA GLY A 2 16.83 -41.46 27.67
C GLY A 2 16.71 -40.00 28.12
N ARG A 3 17.69 -39.10 27.92
CA ARG A 3 17.56 -37.67 28.33
C ARG A 3 16.94 -36.76 27.26
N VAL A 4 16.90 -37.20 25.99
CA VAL A 4 16.27 -36.45 24.90
C VAL A 4 14.77 -36.78 24.84
N GLU A 5 14.41 -38.06 24.97
CA GLU A 5 13.01 -38.53 24.99
C GLU A 5 12.18 -37.96 26.15
N GLN A 6 12.77 -37.74 27.33
CA GLN A 6 12.06 -37.11 28.46
C GLN A 6 11.75 -35.62 28.24
N ARG A 7 12.63 -34.87 27.56
CA ARG A 7 12.38 -33.46 27.22
C ARG A 7 11.29 -33.31 26.16
N ASP A 8 11.28 -34.22 25.18
CA ASP A 8 10.25 -34.22 24.13
C ASP A 8 8.88 -34.63 24.69
N ALA A 9 8.82 -35.54 25.67
CA ALA A 9 7.57 -35.93 26.33
C ALA A 9 7.00 -34.86 27.28
N GLU A 10 7.84 -34.18 28.07
CA GLU A 10 7.41 -33.04 28.92
C GLU A 10 6.99 -31.82 28.08
N GLY A 11 7.69 -31.56 26.97
CA GLY A 11 7.31 -30.54 26.00
C GLY A 11 5.94 -30.84 25.37
N ASN A 12 5.63 -32.12 25.12
CA ASN A 12 4.34 -32.53 24.57
C ASN A 12 3.20 -32.35 25.59
N GLN A 13 3.39 -32.66 26.88
CA GLN A 13 2.35 -32.44 27.89
C GLN A 13 2.04 -30.95 28.13
N GLN A 14 3.05 -30.08 28.11
CA GLN A 14 2.83 -28.64 28.21
C GLN A 14 2.11 -28.09 26.98
N LEU A 15 2.44 -28.59 25.78
CA LEU A 15 1.74 -28.24 24.55
C LEU A 15 0.30 -28.77 24.55
N ASP A 16 0.07 -30.02 24.96
CA ASP A 16 -1.26 -30.62 25.06
C ASP A 16 -2.14 -29.84 26.05
N LEU A 17 -1.60 -29.47 27.21
CA LEU A 17 -2.30 -28.63 28.18
C LEU A 17 -2.57 -27.23 27.61
N LEU A 18 -1.62 -26.64 26.89
CA LEU A 18 -1.81 -25.35 26.23
C LEU A 18 -2.93 -25.43 25.18
N VAL A 19 -2.96 -26.47 24.36
CA VAL A 19 -4.01 -26.67 23.35
C VAL A 19 -5.37 -26.87 24.03
N ASP A 20 -5.48 -27.78 25.01
CA ASP A 20 -6.74 -28.01 25.76
C ASP A 20 -7.26 -26.72 26.43
N LEU A 21 -6.38 -25.96 27.09
CA LEU A 21 -6.76 -24.68 27.68
C LEU A 21 -7.15 -23.65 26.61
N THR A 22 -6.44 -23.59 25.49
CA THR A 22 -6.73 -22.65 24.40
C THR A 22 -8.06 -22.97 23.74
N GLU A 23 -8.37 -24.25 23.50
CA GLU A 23 -9.66 -24.69 22.96
C GLU A 23 -10.82 -24.35 23.89
N ARG A 24 -10.63 -24.50 25.22
CA ARG A 24 -11.66 -24.13 26.21
C ARG A 24 -11.88 -22.63 26.32
N LEU A 25 -10.86 -21.83 26.00
CA LEU A 25 -10.95 -20.37 25.96
C LEU A 25 -11.39 -19.84 24.59
N ASP A 26 -11.52 -20.70 23.57
CA ASP A 26 -11.96 -20.30 22.24
C ASP A 26 -13.38 -19.71 22.31
N ARG A 27 -13.60 -18.67 21.50
CA ARG A 27 -14.87 -17.91 21.40
C ARG A 27 -15.30 -17.12 22.65
N LEU A 28 -14.49 -17.06 23.71
CA LEU A 28 -14.76 -16.14 24.81
C LEU A 28 -14.53 -14.68 24.38
N PRO A 29 -15.45 -13.75 24.69
CA PRO A 29 -15.24 -12.33 24.42
C PRO A 29 -14.00 -11.81 25.17
N ARG A 30 -13.08 -11.18 24.44
CA ARG A 30 -11.82 -10.67 25.01
C ARG A 30 -12.00 -9.32 25.69
N HIS A 31 -12.51 -8.35 24.94
CA HIS A 31 -12.73 -6.96 25.38
C HIS A 31 -13.97 -6.39 24.69
N ILE A 32 -14.63 -5.47 25.37
CA ILE A 32 -15.68 -4.66 24.74
C ILE A 32 -14.99 -3.56 23.95
N SER A 33 -15.29 -3.47 22.66
CA SER A 33 -14.74 -2.46 21.76
C SER A 33 -15.83 -1.89 20.88
N MET A 34 -15.67 -0.62 20.50
CA MET A 34 -16.60 0.04 19.60
C MET A 34 -16.49 -0.57 18.20
N HIS A 35 -17.64 -0.86 17.58
CA HIS A 35 -17.68 -1.21 16.17
C HIS A 35 -17.19 -0.01 15.35
N PRO A 36 -16.11 -0.14 14.55
CA PRO A 36 -15.40 1.01 13.97
C PRO A 36 -16.25 1.84 13.01
N CYS A 37 -17.33 1.29 12.48
CA CYS A 37 -18.19 1.94 11.49
C CYS A 37 -19.65 2.04 11.94
N GLY A 38 -20.03 1.41 13.06
CA GLY A 38 -21.43 1.15 13.36
C GLY A 38 -22.10 2.33 14.04
N VAL A 39 -23.15 2.85 13.44
CA VAL A 39 -23.98 3.93 13.98
C VAL A 39 -25.41 3.44 14.09
N ILE A 40 -26.00 3.60 15.28
CA ILE A 40 -27.41 3.28 15.52
C ILE A 40 -28.20 4.57 15.36
N LEU A 41 -29.22 4.52 14.50
CA LEU A 41 -30.16 5.61 14.31
C LEU A 41 -31.50 5.23 14.95
N GLY A 42 -32.01 6.10 15.81
CA GLY A 42 -33.28 5.92 16.50
C GLY A 42 -33.96 7.25 16.78
N ASP A 43 -35.14 7.18 17.37
CA ASP A 43 -35.85 8.35 17.88
C ASP A 43 -35.37 8.73 19.30
N ALA A 44 -36.06 9.66 19.95
CA ALA A 44 -35.75 10.10 21.31
C ALA A 44 -35.79 8.96 22.36
N THR A 45 -36.43 7.83 22.05
CA THR A 45 -36.55 6.66 22.95
C THR A 45 -35.42 5.65 22.78
N LEU A 46 -34.41 5.91 21.93
CA LEU A 46 -33.31 4.98 21.68
C LEU A 46 -32.63 4.52 22.98
N LEU A 47 -32.38 5.45 23.91
CA LEU A 47 -31.73 5.16 25.18
C LEU A 47 -32.62 4.39 26.16
N ASP A 48 -33.94 4.36 25.94
CA ASP A 48 -34.86 3.50 26.71
C ASP A 48 -34.78 2.03 26.25
N ARG A 49 -34.22 1.79 25.05
CA ARG A 49 -34.19 0.48 24.40
C ARG A 49 -32.83 -0.20 24.42
N THR A 50 -31.73 0.56 24.50
CA THR A 50 -30.38 -0.01 24.62
C THR A 50 -29.61 0.62 25.77
N PRO A 51 -29.02 -0.19 26.68
CA PRO A 51 -28.05 0.32 27.64
C PRO A 51 -26.80 0.77 26.91
N VAL A 52 -26.29 1.95 27.29
CA VAL A 52 -25.07 2.54 26.72
C VAL A 52 -23.94 2.60 27.75
N GLN A 53 -22.71 2.53 27.28
CA GLN A 53 -21.50 2.78 28.07
C GLN A 53 -20.54 3.70 27.28
N PRO A 54 -19.66 4.45 27.96
CA PRO A 54 -18.66 5.24 27.26
C PRO A 54 -17.65 4.34 26.55
N SER A 55 -17.36 4.67 25.29
CA SER A 55 -16.23 4.11 24.55
C SER A 55 -14.90 4.70 25.00
N GLY A 56 -13.79 4.18 24.47
CA GLY A 56 -12.45 4.75 24.71
C GLY A 56 -12.29 6.21 24.25
N LEU A 57 -13.17 6.69 23.36
CA LEU A 57 -13.24 8.10 22.91
C LEU A 57 -14.28 8.92 23.68
N GLY A 58 -14.94 8.34 24.70
CA GLY A 58 -16.00 8.99 25.48
C GLY A 58 -17.36 9.06 24.78
N LEU A 59 -17.50 8.49 23.58
CA LEU A 59 -18.78 8.43 22.87
C LEU A 59 -19.71 7.37 23.47
N PRO A 60 -21.03 7.58 23.52
CA PRO A 60 -22.00 6.60 23.99
C PRO A 60 -22.07 5.41 23.03
N MET A 61 -21.84 4.21 23.55
CA MET A 61 -21.79 2.96 22.78
C MET A 61 -22.81 1.98 23.35
N SER A 62 -23.68 1.46 22.49
CA SER A 62 -24.62 0.38 22.83
C SER A 62 -23.88 -0.87 23.33
N GLN A 63 -24.41 -1.52 24.36
CA GLN A 63 -23.85 -2.80 24.83
C GLN A 63 -24.28 -4.00 23.97
N PHE A 64 -25.36 -3.86 23.20
CA PHE A 64 -25.76 -4.84 22.21
C PHE A 64 -24.79 -4.91 21.03
N ASP A 65 -24.61 -6.12 20.51
CA ASP A 65 -23.72 -6.34 19.38
C ASP A 65 -24.38 -6.02 18.03
N LYS A 66 -23.65 -6.23 16.93
CA LYS A 66 -24.18 -5.94 15.59
C LYS A 66 -25.35 -6.85 15.16
N HIS A 67 -25.45 -8.05 15.73
CA HIS A 67 -26.45 -9.06 15.38
C HIS A 67 -27.76 -8.86 16.15
N ASP A 68 -27.68 -8.24 17.33
CA ASP A 68 -28.82 -7.87 18.16
C ASP A 68 -29.64 -6.70 17.57
N MET A 69 -29.05 -5.90 16.68
CA MET A 69 -29.69 -4.69 16.13
C MET A 69 -31.00 -4.97 15.41
N ASP A 70 -31.01 -5.96 14.50
CA ASP A 70 -32.19 -6.29 13.68
C ASP A 70 -33.34 -6.85 14.54
N PRO A 71 -33.12 -7.85 15.44
CA PRO A 71 -34.16 -8.32 16.37
C PRO A 71 -34.72 -7.22 17.29
N MET A 72 -33.89 -6.26 17.68
CA MET A 72 -34.31 -5.13 18.52
C MET A 72 -35.05 -4.03 17.72
N GLY A 73 -35.20 -4.20 16.41
CA GLY A 73 -35.85 -3.24 15.52
C GLY A 73 -35.09 -1.92 15.41
N MET A 74 -33.76 -1.94 15.62
CA MET A 74 -32.90 -0.76 15.55
C MET A 74 -32.33 -0.60 14.14
N LEU A 75 -32.34 0.63 13.63
CA LEU A 75 -31.72 0.92 12.34
C LEU A 75 -30.21 1.08 12.52
N LYS A 76 -29.45 0.18 11.91
CA LYS A 76 -28.00 0.24 11.85
C LYS A 76 -27.53 0.84 10.52
N LEU A 77 -26.64 1.82 10.61
CA LEU A 77 -25.90 2.40 9.48
C LEU A 77 -24.42 2.13 9.67
N ASP A 78 -23.71 1.80 8.60
CA ASP A 78 -22.25 1.70 8.61
C ASP A 78 -21.64 2.93 7.93
N VAL A 79 -20.90 3.75 8.69
CA VAL A 79 -20.13 4.89 8.19
C VAL A 79 -18.66 4.50 8.20
N LEU A 80 -18.11 4.20 7.02
CA LEU A 80 -16.75 3.69 6.89
C LEU A 80 -15.75 4.81 6.61
N GLY A 81 -14.70 4.90 7.42
CA GLY A 81 -13.53 5.74 7.15
C GLY A 81 -12.58 5.08 6.16
N VAL A 82 -12.82 5.27 4.85
CA VAL A 82 -11.94 4.74 3.79
C VAL A 82 -10.77 5.68 3.56
N ARG A 83 -9.56 5.32 4.03
CA ARG A 83 -8.35 6.16 3.92
C ARG A 83 -8.00 6.56 2.48
N MET A 84 -8.31 5.72 1.50
CA MET A 84 -8.08 6.05 0.09
C MET A 84 -8.90 7.26 -0.36
N GLN A 85 -10.14 7.40 0.12
CA GLN A 85 -10.95 8.58 -0.17
C GLN A 85 -10.30 9.84 0.41
N SER A 86 -9.73 9.76 1.61
CA SER A 86 -8.94 10.86 2.20
C SER A 86 -7.70 11.18 1.36
N ALA A 87 -6.97 10.16 0.88
CA ALA A 87 -5.81 10.34 0.00
C ALA A 87 -6.17 11.03 -1.32
N MET A 88 -7.27 10.62 -1.97
CA MET A 88 -7.74 11.27 -3.21
C MET A 88 -8.24 12.69 -2.96
N ALA A 89 -8.97 12.93 -1.86
CA ALA A 89 -9.41 14.26 -1.47
C ALA A 89 -8.22 15.20 -1.19
N PHE A 90 -7.18 14.67 -0.54
CA PHE A 90 -5.92 15.38 -0.32
C PHE A 90 -5.24 15.73 -1.65
N ALA A 91 -5.16 14.78 -2.58
CA ALA A 91 -4.57 14.99 -3.90
C ALA A 91 -5.31 16.10 -4.67
N VAL A 92 -6.64 16.07 -4.72
CA VAL A 92 -7.44 17.12 -5.37
C VAL A 92 -7.21 18.49 -4.71
N ARG A 93 -7.12 18.55 -3.38
CA ARG A 93 -6.81 19.79 -2.66
C ARG A 93 -5.42 20.34 -3.01
N GLU A 94 -4.43 19.47 -3.13
CA GLU A 94 -3.07 19.86 -3.54
C GLU A 94 -3.02 20.33 -5.00
N ILE A 95 -3.75 19.68 -5.92
CA ILE A 95 -3.84 20.10 -7.32
C ILE A 95 -4.39 21.54 -7.40
N ILE A 96 -5.52 21.81 -6.73
CA ILE A 96 -6.15 23.16 -6.71
C ILE A 96 -5.19 24.20 -6.13
N ARG A 97 -4.42 23.85 -5.10
CA ARG A 97 -3.46 24.77 -4.48
C ARG A 97 -2.31 25.15 -5.42
N ILE A 98 -1.82 24.21 -6.22
CA ILE A 98 -0.68 24.42 -7.13
C ILE A 98 -1.13 25.05 -8.44
N HIS A 99 -2.35 24.72 -8.88
CA HIS A 99 -2.94 25.10 -10.14
C HIS A 99 -4.31 25.75 -9.89
N PRO A 100 -4.36 27.05 -9.55
CA PRO A 100 -5.59 27.73 -9.15
C PRO A 100 -6.54 28.03 -10.33
N THR A 101 -6.14 27.73 -11.57
CA THR A 101 -6.94 28.00 -12.77
C THR A 101 -7.19 26.72 -13.56
N LYS A 102 -8.37 26.63 -14.21
CA LYS A 102 -8.72 25.51 -15.10
C LYS A 102 -7.63 25.20 -16.13
N LYS A 103 -7.06 26.24 -16.75
CA LYS A 103 -6.03 26.10 -17.78
C LYS A 103 -4.77 25.41 -17.24
N GLU A 104 -4.33 25.81 -16.04
CA GLU A 104 -3.15 25.22 -15.41
C GLU A 104 -3.37 23.75 -15.03
N VAL A 105 -4.56 23.39 -14.53
CA VAL A 105 -4.88 21.99 -14.20
C VAL A 105 -4.92 21.12 -15.46
N VAL A 106 -5.50 21.66 -16.55
CA VAL A 106 -5.57 20.97 -17.85
C VAL A 106 -4.18 20.73 -18.42
N GLU A 107 -3.33 21.76 -18.42
CA GLU A 107 -1.95 21.69 -18.92
C GLU A 107 -1.10 20.74 -18.06
N ALA A 108 -1.18 20.85 -16.74
CA ALA A 108 -0.41 20.00 -15.82
C ALA A 108 -0.78 18.52 -15.95
N GLY A 109 -2.07 18.22 -16.06
CA GLY A 109 -2.55 16.85 -16.15
C GLY A 109 -2.67 16.28 -17.56
N GLY A 110 -2.29 17.04 -18.60
CA GLY A 110 -2.41 16.61 -19.99
C GLY A 110 -3.84 16.26 -20.40
N HIS A 111 -4.84 16.95 -19.82
CA HIS A 111 -6.25 16.66 -20.07
C HIS A 111 -6.64 17.07 -21.48
N GLN A 112 -7.49 16.29 -22.15
CA GLN A 112 -8.01 16.66 -23.46
C GLN A 112 -8.82 17.96 -23.37
N ALA A 113 -8.52 18.91 -24.27
CA ALA A 113 -9.26 20.16 -24.33
C ALA A 113 -10.69 19.89 -24.83
N GLY A 114 -11.69 20.44 -24.13
CA GLY A 114 -13.08 20.39 -24.57
C GLY A 114 -13.30 21.17 -25.90
N PRO A 115 -14.50 21.08 -26.49
CA PRO A 115 -14.84 21.70 -27.78
C PRO A 115 -14.53 23.21 -27.84
N ASP A 116 -14.64 23.90 -26.70
CA ASP A 116 -14.42 25.35 -26.57
C ASP A 116 -12.95 25.73 -26.30
N GLY A 117 -12.03 24.75 -26.29
CA GLY A 117 -10.61 24.96 -25.98
C GLY A 117 -10.31 25.32 -24.52
N SER A 118 -11.34 25.37 -23.66
CA SER A 118 -11.25 25.77 -22.25
C SER A 118 -10.91 24.62 -21.28
N GLY A 119 -10.83 23.38 -21.78
CA GLY A 119 -10.66 22.16 -20.97
C GLY A 119 -11.97 21.40 -20.74
N PRO A 120 -11.93 20.21 -20.13
CA PRO A 120 -13.10 19.34 -19.96
C PRO A 120 -14.06 19.85 -18.88
N ASP A 121 -15.31 19.39 -18.91
CA ASP A 121 -16.41 19.88 -18.05
C ASP A 121 -16.25 19.48 -16.58
N TYR A 122 -15.54 18.39 -16.30
CA TYR A 122 -15.26 17.94 -14.93
C TYR A 122 -14.21 18.79 -14.20
N ILE A 123 -13.64 19.82 -14.86
CA ILE A 123 -12.75 20.80 -14.24
C ILE A 123 -13.43 22.16 -14.25
N ALA A 124 -13.69 22.68 -13.05
CA ALA A 124 -14.29 24.00 -12.86
C ALA A 124 -13.26 25.13 -13.11
N ALA A 125 -13.75 26.37 -13.26
CA ALA A 125 -12.93 27.54 -13.55
C ALA A 125 -11.83 27.80 -12.49
N ASP A 126 -12.12 27.46 -11.24
CA ASP A 126 -11.24 27.56 -10.06
C ASP A 126 -10.25 26.38 -9.93
N GLY A 127 -10.17 25.51 -10.95
CA GLY A 127 -9.29 24.34 -10.96
C GLY A 127 -9.85 23.14 -10.18
N ARG A 128 -11.06 23.23 -9.59
CA ARG A 128 -11.66 22.12 -8.85
C ARG A 128 -12.04 20.97 -9.80
N ILE A 129 -11.55 19.77 -9.48
CA ILE A 129 -11.84 18.54 -10.22
C ILE A 129 -13.03 17.82 -9.57
N ASP A 130 -14.06 17.51 -10.36
CA ASP A 130 -15.11 16.59 -9.97
C ASP A 130 -14.78 15.16 -10.44
N LEU A 131 -14.29 14.33 -9.52
CA LEU A 131 -13.91 12.95 -9.80
C LEU A 131 -15.08 12.06 -10.25
N ASN A 132 -16.32 12.43 -9.96
CA ASN A 132 -17.50 11.65 -10.37
C ASN A 132 -17.91 11.93 -11.82
N ALA A 133 -17.49 13.07 -12.37
CA ALA A 133 -17.75 13.47 -13.74
C ALA A 133 -16.62 13.08 -14.72
N VAL A 134 -15.55 12.45 -14.22
CA VAL A 134 -14.43 11.97 -15.05
C VAL A 134 -14.92 10.84 -15.99
N PRO A 135 -14.62 10.90 -17.30
CA PRO A 135 -14.95 9.84 -18.25
C PRO A 135 -14.32 8.50 -17.84
N LEU A 136 -15.01 7.39 -18.10
CA LEU A 136 -14.58 6.05 -17.70
C LEU A 136 -13.84 5.29 -18.82
N ASP A 137 -13.42 5.99 -19.86
CA ASP A 137 -12.80 5.46 -21.08
C ASP A 137 -11.45 6.14 -21.41
N ASP A 138 -10.82 6.81 -20.44
CA ASP A 138 -9.49 7.41 -20.59
C ASP A 138 -8.41 6.35 -20.82
N GLU A 139 -7.86 6.31 -22.05
CA GLU A 139 -6.86 5.33 -22.47
C GLU A 139 -5.51 5.46 -21.73
N PRO A 140 -4.94 6.66 -21.47
CA PRO A 140 -3.76 6.81 -20.61
C PRO A 140 -3.90 6.12 -19.25
N THR A 141 -5.08 6.23 -18.62
CA THR A 141 -5.37 5.56 -17.34
C THR A 141 -5.33 4.04 -17.49
N TYR A 142 -5.92 3.48 -18.54
CA TYR A 142 -5.83 2.05 -18.80
C TYR A 142 -4.42 1.60 -19.19
N GLU A 143 -3.64 2.44 -19.87
CA GLU A 143 -2.24 2.14 -20.18
C GLU A 143 -1.40 1.94 -18.91
N LEU A 144 -1.60 2.81 -17.90
CA LEU A 144 -0.99 2.69 -16.58
C LEU A 144 -1.43 1.40 -15.87
N ILE A 145 -2.73 1.10 -15.87
CA ILE A 145 -3.25 -0.13 -15.25
C ILE A 145 -2.61 -1.35 -15.92
N ARG A 146 -2.61 -1.41 -17.26
CA ARG A 146 -2.01 -2.49 -18.05
C ARG A 146 -0.49 -2.56 -17.92
N SER A 147 0.17 -1.49 -17.45
CA SER A 147 1.61 -1.52 -17.18
C SER A 147 1.95 -2.23 -15.88
N THR A 148 0.96 -2.63 -15.06
CA THR A 148 1.12 -3.24 -13.73
C THR A 148 1.78 -2.34 -12.69
N HIS A 149 1.99 -1.06 -13.02
CA HIS A 149 2.54 -0.05 -12.12
C HIS A 149 1.46 0.58 -11.24
N THR A 150 0.69 -0.28 -10.56
CA THR A 150 -0.50 0.09 -9.80
C THR A 150 -0.23 0.20 -8.29
N LEU A 151 1.03 0.37 -7.89
CA LEU A 151 1.40 0.63 -6.49
C LEU A 151 0.66 1.88 -5.97
N GLY A 152 -0.06 1.74 -4.86
CA GLY A 152 -0.87 2.80 -4.28
C GLY A 152 -2.25 2.98 -4.92
N CYS A 153 -2.60 2.24 -5.97
CA CYS A 153 -3.94 2.26 -6.56
C CYS A 153 -4.89 1.34 -5.80
N PHE A 154 -6.12 1.80 -5.56
CA PHE A 154 -7.08 1.09 -4.71
C PHE A 154 -7.48 -0.27 -5.28
N GLN A 155 -7.50 -1.32 -4.43
CA GLN A 155 -7.79 -2.73 -4.76
C GLN A 155 -6.81 -3.42 -5.72
N ILE A 156 -6.11 -2.66 -6.58
CA ILE A 156 -5.27 -3.19 -7.66
C ILE A 156 -3.76 -3.16 -7.40
N GLU A 157 -3.35 -2.90 -6.16
CA GLU A 157 -1.93 -2.80 -5.79
C GLU A 157 -1.27 -4.13 -5.40
N SER A 158 -2.04 -5.12 -4.93
CA SER A 158 -1.46 -6.34 -4.35
C SER A 158 -0.67 -7.15 -5.39
N PRO A 159 0.39 -7.90 -4.99
CA PRO A 159 1.24 -8.65 -5.93
C PRO A 159 0.45 -9.57 -6.88
N GLY A 160 -0.48 -10.36 -6.34
CA GLY A 160 -1.29 -11.26 -7.16
C GLY A 160 -2.30 -10.52 -8.03
N GLN A 161 -2.79 -9.35 -7.60
CA GLN A 161 -3.68 -8.54 -8.44
C GLN A 161 -2.93 -7.88 -9.59
N ARG A 162 -1.71 -7.41 -9.36
CA ARG A 162 -0.83 -6.94 -10.44
C ARG A 162 -0.53 -8.05 -11.45
N GLU A 163 -0.32 -9.28 -10.98
CA GLU A 163 -0.18 -10.44 -11.86
C GLU A 163 -1.46 -10.69 -12.68
N LEU A 164 -2.64 -10.61 -12.07
CA LEU A 164 -3.92 -10.78 -12.77
C LEU A 164 -4.15 -9.68 -13.80
N ILE A 165 -3.93 -8.42 -13.45
CA ILE A 165 -4.04 -7.28 -14.37
C ILE A 165 -3.06 -7.42 -15.54
N GLY A 166 -1.84 -7.90 -15.28
CA GLY A 166 -0.85 -8.20 -16.31
C GLY A 166 -1.33 -9.27 -17.29
N LYS A 167 -2.12 -10.25 -16.83
CA LYS A 167 -2.77 -11.28 -17.68
C LYS A 167 -4.00 -10.74 -18.41
N MET A 168 -4.88 -10.05 -17.69
CA MET A 168 -6.20 -9.62 -18.17
C MET A 168 -6.10 -8.45 -19.16
N ALA A 169 -5.11 -7.57 -18.93
CA ALA A 169 -4.91 -6.33 -19.67
C ALA A 169 -6.20 -5.51 -19.85
N PRO A 170 -6.78 -4.93 -18.77
CA PRO A 170 -8.04 -4.18 -18.80
C PRO A 170 -8.04 -3.03 -19.83
N ARG A 171 -9.18 -2.85 -20.50
CA ARG A 171 -9.40 -1.80 -21.51
C ARG A 171 -10.66 -0.98 -21.28
N GLU A 172 -11.60 -1.50 -20.49
CA GLU A 172 -12.88 -0.83 -20.21
C GLU A 172 -13.24 -0.90 -18.72
N PHE A 173 -14.21 -0.09 -18.30
CA PHE A 173 -14.57 0.00 -16.88
C PHE A 173 -15.11 -1.33 -16.33
N ASN A 174 -15.88 -2.05 -17.14
CA ASN A 174 -16.41 -3.35 -16.78
C ASN A 174 -15.32 -4.40 -16.50
N ASP A 175 -14.15 -4.26 -17.12
CA ASP A 175 -13.00 -5.12 -16.84
C ASP A 175 -12.52 -4.99 -15.40
N LEU A 176 -12.50 -3.77 -14.86
CA LEU A 176 -12.09 -3.53 -13.47
C LEU A 176 -13.09 -4.16 -12.50
N ILE A 177 -14.38 -4.12 -12.82
CA ILE A 177 -15.43 -4.77 -12.04
C ILE A 177 -15.18 -6.29 -11.99
N ILE A 178 -14.88 -6.90 -13.14
CA ILE A 178 -14.62 -8.34 -13.25
C ILE A 178 -13.32 -8.72 -12.53
N ASP A 179 -12.25 -7.94 -12.70
CA ASP A 179 -10.94 -8.14 -12.09
C ASP A 179 -11.03 -8.19 -10.55
N ILE A 180 -11.70 -7.21 -9.94
CA ILE A 180 -11.93 -7.13 -8.49
C ILE A 180 -12.81 -8.29 -7.97
N SER A 181 -13.68 -8.81 -8.83
CA SER A 181 -14.60 -9.90 -8.50
C SER A 181 -13.91 -11.27 -8.56
N LEU A 182 -13.02 -11.47 -9.53
CA LEU A 182 -12.33 -12.73 -9.78
C LEU A 182 -11.17 -12.98 -8.81
N PHE A 183 -10.47 -11.94 -8.34
CA PHE A 183 -9.30 -12.13 -7.47
C PHE A 183 -9.69 -12.33 -6.01
N ARG A 184 -10.23 -13.51 -5.72
CA ARG A 184 -10.67 -13.91 -4.38
C ARG A 184 -10.36 -15.39 -4.13
N PRO A 185 -10.18 -15.80 -2.87
CA PRO A 185 -9.84 -17.18 -2.53
C PRO A 185 -10.83 -18.23 -3.08
N GLY A 186 -12.12 -17.90 -3.21
CA GLY A 186 -13.14 -18.78 -3.79
C GLY A 186 -12.97 -19.01 -5.29
N PRO A 187 -13.14 -17.97 -6.13
CA PRO A 187 -12.95 -18.05 -7.59
C PRO A 187 -11.56 -18.56 -8.03
N MET A 188 -10.50 -18.24 -7.29
CA MET A 188 -9.15 -18.77 -7.55
C MET A 188 -9.07 -20.27 -7.28
N LYS A 189 -9.81 -20.78 -6.28
CA LYS A 189 -9.92 -22.22 -6.03
C LYS A 189 -10.78 -22.88 -7.12
N SER A 190 -11.87 -22.29 -7.58
CA SER A 190 -12.68 -22.89 -8.66
C SER A 190 -12.08 -22.73 -10.07
N ASP A 191 -10.85 -22.21 -10.20
CA ASP A 191 -10.13 -22.05 -11.47
C ASP A 191 -10.89 -21.20 -12.51
N MET A 192 -11.76 -20.30 -12.08
CA MET A 192 -12.60 -19.49 -12.98
C MET A 192 -11.82 -18.45 -13.78
N VAL A 193 -10.66 -18.06 -13.25
CA VAL A 193 -9.79 -17.05 -13.84
C VAL A 193 -9.23 -17.52 -15.19
N ARG A 194 -8.83 -18.79 -15.30
CA ARG A 194 -8.18 -19.31 -16.51
C ARG A 194 -9.13 -19.38 -17.72
N PRO A 195 -10.31 -20.01 -17.64
CA PRO A 195 -11.28 -20.01 -18.74
C PRO A 195 -11.68 -18.60 -19.16
N PHE A 196 -11.89 -17.69 -18.20
CA PHE A 196 -12.20 -16.29 -18.49
C PHE A 196 -11.10 -15.64 -19.34
N LEU A 197 -9.84 -15.77 -18.93
CA LEU A 197 -8.70 -15.23 -19.67
C LEU A 197 -8.52 -15.88 -21.04
N GLU A 198 -8.69 -17.20 -21.14
CA GLU A 198 -8.57 -17.94 -22.41
C GLU A 198 -9.64 -17.52 -23.42
N HIS A 199 -10.90 -17.36 -22.98
CA HIS A 199 -11.98 -16.89 -23.84
C HIS A 199 -11.77 -15.44 -24.25
N ARG A 200 -11.42 -14.57 -23.30
CA ARG A 200 -11.20 -13.14 -23.55
C ARG A 200 -10.11 -12.88 -24.58
N HIS A 201 -9.00 -13.61 -24.50
CA HIS A 201 -7.88 -13.47 -25.43
C HIS A 201 -8.06 -14.26 -26.73
N GLY A 202 -9.15 -15.03 -26.86
CA GLY A 202 -9.43 -15.87 -28.03
C GLY A 202 -8.52 -17.10 -28.14
N PHE A 203 -7.88 -17.53 -27.06
CA PHE A 203 -7.13 -18.79 -27.02
C PHE A 203 -8.07 -20.00 -26.99
N ALA A 204 -9.30 -19.81 -26.50
CA ALA A 204 -10.39 -20.77 -26.58
C ALA A 204 -11.69 -20.04 -26.98
N PRO A 205 -12.63 -20.71 -27.69
CA PRO A 205 -13.91 -20.10 -28.04
C PRO A 205 -14.79 -19.92 -26.80
N GLU A 206 -15.59 -18.86 -26.79
CA GLU A 206 -16.60 -18.65 -25.73
C GLU A 206 -17.64 -19.78 -25.73
N VAL A 207 -17.83 -20.42 -24.57
CA VAL A 207 -18.78 -21.51 -24.42
C VAL A 207 -19.98 -21.04 -23.61
N TYR A 208 -21.15 -21.03 -24.26
CA TYR A 208 -22.43 -20.75 -23.62
C TYR A 208 -23.21 -22.06 -23.43
N PRO A 209 -23.85 -22.32 -22.28
CA PRO A 209 -24.68 -23.52 -22.10
C PRO A 209 -25.91 -23.55 -23.02
N HIS A 210 -26.46 -22.38 -23.35
CA HIS A 210 -27.61 -22.21 -24.24
C HIS A 210 -27.59 -20.82 -24.91
N PRO A 211 -28.10 -20.66 -26.15
CA PRO A 211 -28.22 -19.35 -26.81
C PRO A 211 -28.92 -18.28 -25.96
N ASP A 212 -29.98 -18.64 -25.23
CA ASP A 212 -30.74 -17.71 -24.38
C ASP A 212 -29.93 -17.16 -23.20
N LEU A 213 -28.83 -17.84 -22.81
CA LEU A 213 -27.94 -17.37 -21.74
C LEU A 213 -26.82 -16.48 -22.26
N LYS A 214 -26.63 -16.37 -23.58
CA LYS A 214 -25.62 -15.49 -24.18
C LYS A 214 -25.76 -14.03 -23.73
N PRO A 215 -26.94 -13.40 -23.73
CA PRO A 215 -27.08 -12.00 -23.29
C PRO A 215 -26.68 -11.75 -21.83
N VAL A 216 -26.75 -12.78 -20.98
CA VAL A 216 -26.41 -12.70 -19.55
C VAL A 216 -24.91 -12.89 -19.32
N LEU A 217 -24.29 -13.81 -20.06
CA LEU A 217 -22.90 -14.24 -19.85
C LEU A 217 -21.89 -13.61 -20.81
N GLN A 218 -22.35 -12.89 -21.85
CA GLN A 218 -21.45 -12.27 -22.84
C GLN A 218 -20.47 -11.27 -22.21
N GLU A 219 -20.91 -10.55 -21.17
CA GLU A 219 -20.06 -9.57 -20.47
C GLU A 219 -18.89 -10.21 -19.72
N THR A 220 -18.95 -11.52 -19.46
CA THR A 220 -17.92 -12.30 -18.77
C THR A 220 -17.43 -13.47 -19.63
N HIS A 221 -17.58 -13.37 -20.96
CA HIS A 221 -17.12 -14.37 -21.93
C HIS A 221 -17.58 -15.81 -21.61
N GLY A 222 -18.83 -15.98 -21.17
CA GLY A 222 -19.42 -17.29 -20.87
C GLY A 222 -19.20 -17.79 -19.42
N VAL A 223 -18.42 -17.09 -18.59
CA VAL A 223 -18.14 -17.49 -17.20
C VAL A 223 -19.13 -16.82 -16.24
N THR A 224 -19.74 -17.56 -15.31
CA THR A 224 -20.64 -16.96 -14.31
C THR A 224 -19.83 -16.39 -13.14
N VAL A 225 -19.88 -15.07 -12.95
CA VAL A 225 -19.11 -14.34 -11.91
C VAL A 225 -20.04 -13.61 -10.93
N PHE A 226 -21.17 -13.07 -11.41
CA PHE A 226 -22.01 -12.17 -10.63
C PHE A 226 -23.32 -12.80 -10.12
N HIS A 227 -23.79 -12.38 -8.95
CA HIS A 227 -25.11 -12.75 -8.42
C HIS A 227 -26.21 -12.38 -9.42
N GLU A 228 -26.11 -11.21 -10.04
CA GLU A 228 -27.07 -10.69 -11.01
C GLU A 228 -27.16 -11.56 -12.27
N GLN A 229 -26.08 -12.25 -12.66
CA GLN A 229 -26.09 -13.23 -13.75
C GLN A 229 -26.90 -14.46 -13.37
N ILE A 230 -26.81 -14.91 -12.12
CA ILE A 230 -27.63 -16.01 -11.59
C ILE A 230 -29.10 -15.63 -11.58
N LEU A 231 -29.44 -14.44 -11.08
CA LEU A 231 -30.83 -14.00 -11.01
C LEU A 231 -31.47 -14.00 -12.40
N LYS A 232 -30.76 -13.47 -13.40
CA LYS A 232 -31.20 -13.48 -14.80
C LYS A 232 -31.27 -14.89 -15.38
N THR A 233 -30.32 -15.77 -15.05
CA THR A 233 -30.33 -17.18 -15.50
C THR A 233 -31.55 -17.92 -14.96
N PHE A 234 -31.87 -17.76 -13.67
CA PHE A 234 -33.08 -18.33 -13.08
C PHE A 234 -34.33 -17.82 -13.77
N ASP A 235 -34.45 -16.50 -13.98
CA ASP A 235 -35.63 -15.91 -14.60
C ASP A 235 -35.81 -16.35 -16.07
N ILE A 236 -34.74 -16.37 -16.87
CA ILE A 236 -34.79 -16.83 -18.26
C ILE A 236 -35.20 -18.31 -18.35
N MET A 237 -34.58 -19.16 -17.52
CA MET A 237 -34.80 -20.61 -17.60
C MET A 237 -36.05 -21.09 -16.89
N THR A 238 -36.59 -20.36 -15.91
CA THR A 238 -37.77 -20.80 -15.13
C THR A 238 -38.96 -19.84 -15.21
N GLY A 239 -38.73 -18.54 -15.47
CA GLY A 239 -39.78 -17.51 -15.50
C GLY A 239 -40.29 -17.10 -14.11
N CYS A 240 -39.51 -17.34 -13.06
CA CYS A 240 -39.92 -17.11 -11.68
C CYS A 240 -39.90 -15.63 -11.24
N GLY A 241 -39.30 -14.73 -12.03
CA GLY A 241 -39.07 -13.34 -11.67
C GLY A 241 -37.83 -13.13 -10.79
N LEU A 242 -37.24 -11.93 -10.87
CA LEU A 242 -35.98 -11.61 -10.19
C LEU A 242 -36.06 -11.63 -8.66
N ALA A 243 -37.21 -11.28 -8.07
CA ALA A 243 -37.39 -11.30 -6.61
C ALA A 243 -37.30 -12.73 -6.06
N LYS A 244 -38.04 -13.66 -6.68
CA LYS A 244 -38.02 -15.07 -6.32
C LYS A 244 -36.67 -15.72 -6.63
N ALA A 245 -36.00 -15.29 -7.69
CA ALA A 245 -34.64 -15.71 -7.98
C ALA A 245 -33.65 -15.33 -6.87
N ASP A 246 -33.80 -14.17 -6.18
CA ASP A 246 -32.93 -13.81 -5.06
C ASP A 246 -33.24 -14.65 -3.81
N GLU A 247 -34.50 -14.98 -3.55
CA GLU A 247 -34.87 -15.95 -2.50
C GLU A 247 -34.20 -17.30 -2.75
N PHE A 248 -34.25 -17.81 -3.98
CA PHE A 248 -33.58 -19.04 -4.37
C PHE A 248 -32.07 -18.94 -4.25
N ARG A 249 -31.45 -17.83 -4.67
CA ARG A 249 -30.01 -17.59 -4.49
C ARG A 249 -29.60 -17.65 -3.02
N ARG A 250 -30.40 -17.08 -2.10
CA ARG A 250 -30.14 -17.16 -0.65
C ARG A 250 -30.31 -18.59 -0.12
N ALA A 251 -31.30 -19.33 -0.63
CA ALA A 251 -31.54 -20.71 -0.25
C ALA A 251 -30.43 -21.68 -0.70
N LEU A 252 -29.69 -21.37 -1.78
CA LEU A 252 -28.55 -22.17 -2.24
C LEU A 252 -27.39 -22.24 -1.23
N SER A 253 -27.32 -21.34 -0.25
CA SER A 253 -26.31 -21.39 0.81
C SER A 253 -26.59 -22.48 1.85
N ASN A 254 -27.80 -23.06 1.86
CA ASN A 254 -28.25 -24.05 2.84
C ASN A 254 -28.54 -25.39 2.14
N GLU A 255 -28.00 -26.51 2.64
CA GLU A 255 -28.17 -27.84 2.01
C GLU A 255 -29.64 -28.25 1.83
N ALA A 256 -30.49 -28.00 2.84
CA ALA A 256 -31.93 -28.29 2.75
C ALA A 256 -32.65 -27.38 1.74
N GLY A 257 -32.19 -26.14 1.58
CA GLY A 257 -32.73 -25.20 0.60
C GLY A 257 -32.33 -25.56 -0.83
N GLU A 258 -31.07 -26.00 -1.01
CA GLU A 258 -30.52 -26.40 -2.30
C GLU A 258 -31.36 -27.48 -2.99
N ALA A 259 -31.74 -28.54 -2.28
CA ALA A 259 -32.53 -29.64 -2.84
C ALA A 259 -33.89 -29.18 -3.37
N HIS A 260 -34.55 -28.27 -2.65
CA HIS A 260 -35.83 -27.71 -3.08
C HIS A 260 -35.68 -26.82 -4.32
N VAL A 261 -34.63 -26.00 -4.36
CA VAL A 261 -34.32 -25.15 -5.51
C VAL A 261 -33.98 -25.99 -6.74
N GLU A 262 -33.27 -27.11 -6.57
CA GLU A 262 -32.94 -28.03 -7.66
C GLU A 262 -34.20 -28.60 -8.32
N GLU A 263 -35.12 -29.12 -7.51
CA GLU A 263 -36.36 -29.72 -7.99
C GLU A 263 -37.19 -28.69 -8.77
N PHE A 264 -37.33 -27.48 -8.21
CA PHE A 264 -38.03 -26.38 -8.87
C PHE A 264 -37.35 -26.01 -10.20
N PHE A 265 -36.03 -25.79 -10.20
CA PHE A 265 -35.29 -25.38 -11.40
C PHE A 265 -35.44 -26.40 -12.52
N ARG A 266 -35.28 -27.70 -12.22
CA ARG A 266 -35.39 -28.78 -13.21
C ARG A 266 -36.80 -28.90 -13.78
N ARG A 267 -37.83 -28.77 -12.94
CA ARG A 267 -39.23 -28.86 -13.36
C ARG A 267 -39.60 -27.73 -14.30
N GLU A 268 -39.34 -26.48 -13.91
CA GLU A 268 -39.71 -25.31 -14.69
C GLU A 268 -38.87 -25.17 -15.97
N ALA A 269 -37.56 -25.48 -15.91
CA ALA A 269 -36.72 -25.47 -17.11
C ALA A 269 -37.18 -26.52 -18.13
N LYS A 270 -37.61 -27.71 -17.67
CA LYS A 270 -38.19 -28.71 -18.55
C LYS A 270 -39.52 -28.23 -19.15
N ALA A 271 -40.36 -27.54 -18.38
CA ALA A 271 -41.62 -26.99 -18.87
C ALA A 271 -41.42 -25.92 -19.96
N LYS A 272 -40.32 -25.16 -19.90
CA LYS A 272 -39.91 -24.20 -20.95
C LYS A 272 -39.21 -24.84 -22.16
N GLY A 273 -38.95 -26.15 -22.14
CA GLY A 273 -38.41 -26.90 -23.28
C GLY A 273 -36.87 -26.99 -23.35
N TYR A 274 -36.15 -26.70 -22.27
CA TYR A 274 -34.70 -26.89 -22.23
C TYR A 274 -34.32 -28.37 -22.17
N ALA A 275 -33.27 -28.74 -22.91
CA ALA A 275 -32.77 -30.11 -22.95
C ALA A 275 -32.12 -30.51 -21.61
N PRO A 276 -32.21 -31.80 -21.18
CA PRO A 276 -31.72 -32.24 -19.88
C PRO A 276 -30.23 -31.97 -19.64
N ASP A 277 -29.39 -32.11 -20.66
CA ASP A 277 -27.95 -31.87 -20.63
C ASP A 277 -27.62 -30.39 -20.35
N VAL A 278 -28.38 -29.46 -20.94
CA VAL A 278 -28.26 -28.03 -20.69
C VAL A 278 -28.64 -27.72 -19.24
N VAL A 279 -29.75 -28.29 -18.76
CA VAL A 279 -30.23 -28.11 -17.38
C VAL A 279 -29.20 -28.62 -16.37
N ASP A 280 -28.60 -29.81 -16.60
CA ASP A 280 -27.56 -30.37 -15.73
C ASP A 280 -26.31 -29.48 -15.69
N LYS A 281 -25.86 -28.98 -16.84
CA LYS A 281 -24.68 -28.11 -16.94
C LYS A 281 -24.90 -26.77 -16.23
N VAL A 282 -26.06 -26.15 -16.43
CA VAL A 282 -26.40 -24.88 -15.78
C VAL A 282 -26.58 -25.09 -14.28
N TRP A 283 -27.27 -26.15 -13.86
CA TRP A 283 -27.46 -26.45 -12.45
C TRP A 283 -26.13 -26.69 -11.73
N GLY A 284 -25.20 -27.45 -12.33
CA GLY A 284 -23.86 -27.64 -11.76
C GLY A 284 -23.11 -26.33 -11.54
N THR A 285 -23.28 -25.36 -12.44
CA THR A 285 -22.72 -24.01 -12.30
C THR A 285 -23.39 -23.24 -11.16
N LEU A 286 -24.73 -23.24 -11.09
CA LEU A 286 -25.51 -22.57 -10.04
C LEU A 286 -25.19 -23.12 -8.63
N LYS A 287 -25.14 -24.45 -8.48
CA LYS A 287 -24.79 -25.13 -7.23
C LYS A 287 -23.39 -24.76 -6.76
N SER A 288 -22.41 -24.82 -7.66
CA SER A 288 -21.03 -24.46 -7.31
C SER A 288 -20.92 -23.00 -6.85
N PHE A 289 -21.70 -22.12 -7.47
CA PHE A 289 -21.62 -20.67 -7.27
C PHE A 289 -22.04 -20.17 -5.88
N ALA A 290 -22.87 -20.92 -5.15
CA ALA A 290 -23.27 -20.56 -3.78
C ALA A 290 -22.08 -20.22 -2.87
N SER A 291 -20.91 -20.81 -3.15
CA SER A 291 -19.69 -20.61 -2.36
C SER A 291 -18.80 -19.43 -2.77
N PHE A 292 -18.98 -18.85 -3.96
CA PHE A 292 -18.01 -17.86 -4.50
C PHE A 292 -18.62 -16.73 -5.35
N GLY A 293 -19.95 -16.65 -5.44
CA GLY A 293 -20.62 -15.58 -6.14
C GLY A 293 -20.34 -14.18 -5.60
N PHE A 294 -20.40 -13.19 -6.50
CA PHE A 294 -20.13 -11.81 -6.13
C PHE A 294 -21.20 -10.82 -6.57
N CYS A 295 -21.46 -9.80 -5.76
CA CYS A 295 -22.45 -8.76 -6.06
C CYS A 295 -21.85 -7.75 -7.05
N LYS A 296 -22.39 -7.68 -8.27
CA LYS A 296 -21.88 -6.77 -9.30
C LYS A 296 -22.01 -5.32 -8.89
N ALA A 297 -23.12 -4.92 -8.27
CA ALA A 297 -23.30 -3.56 -7.78
C ALA A 297 -22.21 -3.14 -6.78
N HIS A 298 -21.82 -4.06 -5.88
CA HIS A 298 -20.72 -3.83 -4.95
C HIS A 298 -19.37 -3.76 -5.70
N GLY A 299 -19.12 -4.66 -6.66
CA GLY A 299 -17.94 -4.59 -7.52
C GLY A 299 -17.81 -3.27 -8.27
N ALA A 300 -18.90 -2.80 -8.86
CA ALA A 300 -18.98 -1.53 -9.58
C ALA A 300 -18.66 -0.35 -8.66
N ALA A 301 -19.24 -0.31 -7.45
CA ALA A 301 -18.98 0.74 -6.48
C ALA A 301 -17.51 0.80 -6.03
N PHE A 302 -16.81 -0.34 -5.97
CA PHE A 302 -15.38 -0.40 -5.65
C PHE A 302 -14.48 -0.14 -6.87
N ALA A 303 -14.95 -0.44 -8.08
CA ALA A 303 -14.23 -0.13 -9.31
C ALA A 303 -14.11 1.38 -9.55
N VAL A 304 -15.08 2.19 -9.07
CA VAL A 304 -15.01 3.67 -9.15
C VAL A 304 -13.76 4.25 -8.48
N PRO A 305 -13.50 4.05 -7.16
CA PRO A 305 -12.29 4.54 -6.53
C PRO A 305 -11.02 3.87 -7.06
N THR A 306 -11.09 2.62 -7.55
CA THR A 306 -9.96 1.99 -8.26
C THR A 306 -9.59 2.79 -9.51
N TYR A 307 -10.57 3.09 -10.36
CA TYR A 307 -10.36 3.90 -11.57
C TYR A 307 -9.91 5.31 -11.22
N GLN A 308 -10.58 6.01 -10.29
CA GLN A 308 -10.22 7.36 -9.87
C GLN A 308 -8.79 7.44 -9.30
N SER A 309 -8.36 6.44 -8.53
CA SER A 309 -6.98 6.38 -8.02
C SER A 309 -5.95 6.19 -9.13
N ALA A 310 -6.24 5.34 -10.11
CA ALA A 310 -5.38 5.16 -11.28
C ALA A 310 -5.35 6.40 -12.18
N TRP A 311 -6.49 7.08 -12.35
CA TRP A 311 -6.61 8.32 -13.10
C TRP A 311 -5.79 9.44 -12.45
N LEU A 312 -5.92 9.63 -11.13
CA LEU A 312 -5.12 10.60 -10.37
C LEU A 312 -3.63 10.28 -10.48
N LYS A 313 -3.24 9.00 -10.42
CA LYS A 313 -1.85 8.58 -10.62
C LYS A 313 -1.35 8.83 -12.04
N THR A 314 -2.22 8.78 -13.04
CA THR A 314 -1.84 8.99 -14.45
C THR A 314 -1.64 10.47 -14.75
N HIS A 315 -2.57 11.32 -14.32
CA HIS A 315 -2.58 12.73 -14.70
C HIS A 315 -1.93 13.65 -13.66
N HIS A 316 -1.98 13.31 -12.37
CA HIS A 316 -1.45 14.14 -11.29
C HIS A 316 -0.68 13.29 -10.26
N PRO A 317 0.35 12.55 -10.69
CA PRO A 317 1.04 11.57 -9.85
C PRO A 317 1.67 12.18 -8.59
N GLU A 318 2.12 13.43 -8.65
CA GLU A 318 2.79 14.13 -7.55
C GLU A 318 1.82 14.39 -6.40
N ALA A 319 0.64 14.92 -6.74
CA ALA A 319 -0.41 15.18 -5.76
C ALA A 319 -1.01 13.87 -5.23
N PHE A 320 -1.17 12.86 -6.09
CA PHE A 320 -1.65 11.55 -5.68
C PHE A 320 -0.70 10.86 -4.69
N LEU A 321 0.60 10.80 -5.00
CA LEU A 321 1.60 10.22 -4.10
C LEU A 321 1.73 10.99 -2.78
N ALA A 322 1.62 12.31 -2.79
CA ALA A 322 1.57 13.10 -1.56
C ALA A 322 0.36 12.73 -0.68
N GLY A 323 -0.81 12.53 -1.30
CA GLY A 323 -2.01 12.04 -0.60
C GLY A 323 -1.84 10.63 -0.03
N LEU A 324 -1.17 9.74 -0.76
CA LEU A 324 -0.83 8.39 -0.28
C LEU A 324 0.12 8.44 0.92
N TRP A 325 1.14 9.31 0.91
CA TRP A 325 2.08 9.45 2.03
C TRP A 325 1.45 10.05 3.27
N GLU A 326 0.48 10.96 3.11
CA GLU A 326 -0.24 11.56 4.24
C GLU A 326 -1.17 10.57 4.93
N HIS A 327 -2.02 9.89 4.16
CA HIS A 327 -3.10 9.07 4.72
C HIS A 327 -2.78 7.57 4.83
N ASP A 328 -1.71 7.11 4.18
CA ASP A 328 -1.24 5.71 4.20
C ASP A 328 -2.40 4.69 4.05
N PRO A 329 -3.09 4.68 2.89
CA PRO A 329 -4.26 3.85 2.68
C PRO A 329 -3.96 2.42 2.22
N GLY A 330 -2.74 2.15 1.77
CA GLY A 330 -2.37 0.90 1.09
C GLY A 330 -1.62 -0.09 1.98
N MET A 331 -1.21 -1.21 1.40
CA MET A 331 -0.46 -2.28 2.08
C MET A 331 1.07 -2.05 2.10
N TYR A 332 1.57 -1.10 1.32
CA TYR A 332 2.99 -0.92 1.09
C TYR A 332 3.60 0.17 1.96
N PRO A 333 4.84 -0.03 2.46
CA PRO A 333 5.51 0.99 3.25
C PRO A 333 5.81 2.23 2.41
N LYS A 334 5.79 3.41 3.04
CA LYS A 334 6.11 4.71 2.40
C LYS A 334 7.43 4.69 1.62
N ARG A 335 8.43 3.95 2.09
CA ARG A 335 9.71 3.73 1.40
C ARG A 335 9.54 3.19 -0.03
N LEU A 336 8.64 2.22 -0.23
CA LEU A 336 8.37 1.70 -1.58
C LEU A 336 7.66 2.75 -2.45
N LEU A 337 6.75 3.54 -1.87
CA LEU A 337 6.11 4.64 -2.58
C LEU A 337 7.10 5.76 -2.96
N VAL A 338 8.16 5.95 -2.17
CA VAL A 338 9.30 6.82 -2.50
C VAL A 338 10.08 6.30 -3.72
N ALA A 339 10.34 4.99 -3.80
CA ALA A 339 10.93 4.39 -5.00
C ALA A 339 10.01 4.56 -6.23
N GLU A 340 8.68 4.42 -6.05
CA GLU A 340 7.70 4.67 -7.12
C GLU A 340 7.75 6.13 -7.61
N ALA A 341 7.82 7.11 -6.70
CA ALA A 341 7.95 8.53 -7.04
C ALA A 341 9.21 8.79 -7.88
N ARG A 342 10.36 8.21 -7.48
CA ARG A 342 11.61 8.31 -8.25
C ARG A 342 11.49 7.72 -9.64
N ARG A 343 10.79 6.59 -9.79
CA ARG A 343 10.58 5.95 -11.10
C ARG A 343 9.71 6.80 -12.02
N LEU A 344 8.73 7.52 -11.47
CA LEU A 344 7.94 8.51 -12.19
C LEU A 344 8.71 9.83 -12.43
N GLY A 345 9.96 9.91 -11.95
CA GLY A 345 10.82 11.07 -12.09
C GLY A 345 10.46 12.22 -11.15
N ILE A 346 9.67 11.99 -10.10
CA ILE A 346 9.21 13.04 -9.18
C ILE A 346 10.31 13.30 -8.14
N PRO A 347 10.88 14.51 -8.08
CA PRO A 347 11.89 14.85 -7.09
C PRO A 347 11.28 14.84 -5.68
N ILE A 348 12.02 14.27 -4.73
CA ILE A 348 11.63 14.21 -3.32
C ILE A 348 12.46 15.24 -2.57
N LEU A 349 11.78 16.22 -1.99
CA LEU A 349 12.44 17.37 -1.36
C LEU A 349 12.67 17.07 0.11
N PRO A 350 13.91 17.29 0.61
CA PRO A 350 14.26 16.99 1.99
C PRO A 350 13.46 17.88 2.96
N LEU A 351 13.51 17.49 4.24
CA LEU A 351 12.94 18.30 5.29
C LEU A 351 13.59 19.69 5.33
N ASP A 352 12.76 20.68 5.60
CA ASP A 352 13.21 22.06 5.80
C ASP A 352 12.37 22.69 6.90
N ILE A 353 13.00 23.28 7.91
CA ILE A 353 12.30 23.82 9.08
C ILE A 353 11.34 24.97 8.73
N ASN A 354 11.57 25.69 7.63
CA ASN A 354 10.76 26.84 7.22
C ASN A 354 9.72 26.45 6.15
N LEU A 355 10.08 25.55 5.24
CA LEU A 355 9.22 25.13 4.12
C LEU A 355 8.33 23.92 4.47
N SER A 356 8.84 22.94 5.22
CA SER A 356 8.06 21.74 5.58
C SER A 356 6.96 22.06 6.60
N LYS A 357 5.76 21.53 6.36
CA LYS A 357 4.58 21.72 7.22
C LYS A 357 4.24 20.42 7.97
N ALA A 358 3.11 20.41 8.66
CA ALA A 358 2.56 19.22 9.30
C ALA A 358 2.12 18.15 8.29
N GLU A 359 1.65 18.56 7.11
CA GLU A 359 1.26 17.65 6.03
C GLU A 359 2.34 17.62 4.93
N TYR A 360 2.36 16.57 4.12
CA TYR A 360 3.15 16.55 2.89
C TYR A 360 2.70 17.67 1.93
N ARG A 361 3.59 18.20 1.11
CA ARG A 361 3.23 19.26 0.15
C ARG A 361 3.92 19.06 -1.18
N VAL A 362 3.22 19.35 -2.26
CA VAL A 362 3.80 19.39 -3.60
C VAL A 362 4.20 20.82 -3.95
N GLU A 363 5.42 21.03 -4.40
CA GLU A 363 5.91 22.37 -4.75
C GLU A 363 6.78 22.36 -6.00
N ARG A 364 6.85 23.52 -6.66
CA ARG A 364 7.75 23.70 -7.80
C ARG A 364 9.18 23.84 -7.29
N VAL A 365 10.07 22.98 -7.76
CA VAL A 365 11.48 23.01 -7.41
C VAL A 365 12.11 24.30 -7.93
N GLN A 366 12.62 25.13 -7.04
CA GLN A 366 13.14 26.47 -7.38
C GLN A 366 14.59 26.43 -7.89
N SER A 367 15.38 25.44 -7.47
CA SER A 367 16.83 25.40 -7.74
C SER A 367 17.33 23.96 -7.85
N GLY A 368 18.25 23.70 -8.78
CA GLY A 368 18.88 22.39 -8.98
C GLY A 368 18.64 21.82 -10.38
N ALA A 369 19.00 20.55 -10.58
CA ALA A 369 18.83 19.86 -11.87
C ALA A 369 17.36 19.69 -12.26
N ASP A 370 16.46 19.64 -11.27
CA ASP A 370 15.01 19.49 -11.42
C ASP A 370 14.24 20.82 -11.35
N ALA A 371 14.92 21.96 -11.51
CA ALA A 371 14.27 23.27 -11.45
C ALA A 371 13.10 23.39 -12.44
N GLY A 372 11.94 23.84 -11.95
CA GLY A 372 10.69 23.94 -12.70
C GLY A 372 9.78 22.71 -12.64
N ARG A 373 10.27 21.56 -12.15
CA ARG A 373 9.44 20.35 -11.95
C ARG A 373 8.67 20.41 -10.62
N LEU A 374 7.60 19.64 -10.52
CA LEU A 374 6.87 19.46 -9.26
C LEU A 374 7.55 18.37 -8.43
N GLY A 375 7.86 18.68 -7.18
CA GLY A 375 8.43 17.74 -6.22
C GLY A 375 7.60 17.63 -4.95
N ILE A 376 7.75 16.53 -4.23
CA ILE A 376 7.03 16.30 -2.97
C ILE A 376 7.97 16.60 -1.80
N ARG A 377 7.62 17.59 -1.00
CA ARG A 377 8.30 17.95 0.24
C ARG A 377 7.81 17.09 1.40
N LEU A 378 8.78 16.54 2.13
CA LEU A 378 8.51 15.76 3.32
C LEU A 378 7.85 16.60 4.41
N SER A 379 6.91 15.99 5.11
CA SER A 379 6.25 16.53 6.29
C SER A 379 7.14 16.41 7.53
N LEU A 380 7.03 17.38 8.43
CA LEU A 380 7.59 17.25 9.79
C LEU A 380 6.83 16.18 10.61
N ASN A 381 5.60 15.86 10.20
CA ASN A 381 4.85 14.72 10.72
C ASN A 381 5.51 13.40 10.26
N GLY A 382 5.66 12.44 11.17
CA GLY A 382 6.32 11.15 10.91
C GLY A 382 7.77 11.05 11.39
N ILE A 383 8.35 12.13 11.94
CA ILE A 383 9.68 12.07 12.57
C ILE A 383 9.57 11.31 13.91
N TYR A 384 10.35 10.25 14.05
CA TYR A 384 10.36 9.42 15.25
C TYR A 384 10.70 10.24 16.50
N GLY A 385 9.76 10.25 17.46
CA GLY A 385 9.93 10.93 18.74
C GLY A 385 9.71 12.44 18.72
N LEU A 386 9.11 13.01 17.65
CA LEU A 386 8.56 14.36 17.66
C LEU A 386 7.10 14.32 18.15
N SER A 387 6.76 15.11 19.16
CA SER A 387 5.38 15.16 19.66
C SER A 387 4.47 16.05 18.79
N VAL A 388 3.17 15.74 18.75
CA VAL A 388 2.16 16.56 18.05
C VAL A 388 2.16 18.01 18.56
N ALA A 389 2.37 18.21 19.87
CA ALA A 389 2.45 19.54 20.46
C ALA A 389 3.70 20.32 20.01
N GLU A 390 4.86 19.66 19.89
CA GLU A 390 6.07 20.27 19.33
C GLU A 390 5.88 20.62 17.85
N LEU A 391 5.29 19.72 17.06
CA LEU A 391 4.98 19.94 15.65
C LEU A 391 4.10 21.18 15.45
N ASN A 392 3.02 21.31 16.21
CA ASN A 392 2.11 22.45 16.11
C ASN A 392 2.82 23.78 16.45
N ARG A 393 3.73 23.77 17.44
CA ARG A 393 4.53 24.96 17.77
C ARG A 393 5.55 25.32 16.69
N ILE A 394 6.17 24.32 16.04
CA ILE A 394 7.05 24.56 14.90
C ILE A 394 6.27 25.23 13.78
N VAL A 395 5.16 24.63 13.35
CA VAL A 395 4.38 25.13 12.21
C VAL A 395 3.81 26.53 12.48
N ALA A 396 3.36 26.80 13.71
CA ALA A 396 2.86 28.11 14.11
C ALA A 396 3.94 29.19 14.19
N GLY A 397 5.21 28.81 14.42
CA GLY A 397 6.33 29.73 14.54
C GLY A 397 7.11 29.96 13.24
N GLN A 398 6.77 29.31 12.13
CA GLN A 398 7.45 29.54 10.85
C GLN A 398 7.12 30.93 10.26
N PRO A 399 8.06 31.61 9.57
CA PRO A 399 9.46 31.23 9.32
C PRO A 399 10.39 31.59 10.50
N TYR A 400 11.51 30.88 10.60
CA TYR A 400 12.60 31.09 11.57
C TYR A 400 13.82 31.70 10.91
N ASP A 401 14.50 32.60 11.63
CA ASP A 401 15.71 33.28 11.15
C ASP A 401 17.00 32.67 11.72
N SER A 402 16.90 31.94 12.84
CA SER A 402 18.05 31.30 13.51
C SER A 402 17.66 30.11 14.37
N LEU A 403 18.65 29.29 14.76
CA LEU A 403 18.46 28.21 15.74
C LEU A 403 18.07 28.74 17.13
N ALA A 404 18.55 29.91 17.52
CA ALA A 404 18.18 30.55 18.78
C ALA A 404 16.70 30.92 18.80
N ASP A 405 16.23 31.52 17.70
CA ASP A 405 14.85 31.90 17.48
C ASP A 405 13.91 30.67 17.47
N LEU A 406 14.31 29.59 16.81
CA LEU A 406 13.60 28.30 16.87
C LEU A 406 13.48 27.76 18.30
N ARG A 407 14.56 27.83 19.09
CA ARG A 407 14.56 27.33 20.49
C ARG A 407 13.63 28.15 21.38
N GLU A 408 13.57 29.46 21.17
CA GLU A 408 12.72 30.37 21.94
C GLU A 408 11.24 30.19 21.60
N ARG A 409 10.89 30.19 20.31
CA ARG A 409 9.50 30.14 19.84
C ARG A 409 8.91 28.73 19.83
N ALA A 410 9.62 27.74 19.27
CA ALA A 410 9.10 26.37 19.16
C ALA A 410 9.26 25.55 20.45
N ARG A 411 10.20 25.93 21.32
CA ARG A 411 10.51 25.25 22.60
C ARG A 411 10.64 23.74 22.43
N LEU A 412 11.49 23.34 21.49
CA LEU A 412 11.72 21.93 21.16
C LEU A 412 12.56 21.24 22.24
N SER A 413 12.25 19.98 22.48
CA SER A 413 13.09 19.14 23.32
C SER A 413 14.47 18.94 22.68
N LYS A 414 15.49 18.79 23.53
CA LYS A 414 16.88 18.57 23.11
C LYS A 414 17.02 17.38 22.13
N PRO A 415 16.37 16.22 22.34
CA PRO A 415 16.40 15.12 21.38
C PRO A 415 15.76 15.48 20.03
N SER A 416 14.63 16.20 20.01
CA SER A 416 13.94 16.57 18.77
C SER A 416 14.77 17.50 17.89
N ILE A 417 15.44 18.51 18.46
CA ILE A 417 16.33 19.41 17.68
C ILE A 417 17.47 18.63 17.04
N ARG A 418 18.07 17.69 17.78
CA ARG A 418 19.15 16.85 17.24
C ARG A 418 18.68 15.98 16.08
N ARG A 419 17.49 15.37 16.19
CA ARG A 419 16.93 14.54 15.10
C ARG A 419 16.66 15.38 13.85
N LEU A 420 16.13 16.59 14.02
CA LEU A 420 15.94 17.54 12.90
C LEU A 420 17.26 17.92 12.24
N ALA A 421 18.33 18.12 13.02
CA ALA A 421 19.67 18.38 12.48
C ALA A 421 20.24 17.16 11.72
N GLN A 422 20.04 15.95 12.25
CA GLN A 422 20.46 14.71 11.58
C GLN A 422 19.75 14.50 10.22
N LEU A 423 18.49 14.93 10.13
CA LEU A 423 17.69 14.86 8.91
C LEU A 423 17.94 16.01 7.92
N GLY A 424 18.82 16.96 8.25
CA GLY A 424 19.14 18.10 7.38
C GLY A 424 18.07 19.21 7.36
N ALA A 425 17.15 19.24 8.33
CA ALA A 425 16.08 20.24 8.36
C ALA A 425 16.57 21.70 8.51
N PHE A 426 17.83 21.89 8.91
CA PHE A 426 18.46 23.20 9.11
C PHE A 426 19.42 23.61 7.98
N ASP A 427 19.46 22.86 6.87
CA ASP A 427 20.40 23.11 5.78
C ASP A 427 20.14 24.43 5.04
N SER A 428 18.89 24.89 4.96
CA SER A 428 18.54 26.22 4.42
C SER A 428 19.06 27.32 5.32
N LEU A 429 18.71 27.28 6.61
CA LEU A 429 19.20 28.23 7.62
C LEU A 429 20.73 28.30 7.66
N HIS A 430 21.40 27.15 7.55
CA HIS A 430 22.85 27.08 7.55
C HIS A 430 23.48 27.74 6.31
N ARG A 431 22.88 27.52 5.12
CA ARG A 431 23.30 28.20 3.89
C ARG A 431 23.07 29.70 3.96
N GLU A 432 21.92 30.13 4.48
CA GLU A 432 21.58 31.55 4.66
C GLU A 432 22.50 32.25 5.66
N ALA A 433 22.92 31.55 6.72
CA ALA A 433 23.88 32.04 7.70
C ALA A 433 25.32 32.16 7.15
N GLY A 434 25.61 31.59 5.97
CA GLY A 434 26.94 31.58 5.35
C GLY A 434 27.96 30.73 6.11
N GLY A 435 27.50 29.74 6.89
CA GLY A 435 28.38 28.87 7.68
C GLY A 435 29.14 27.86 6.81
N THR A 436 30.40 27.58 7.18
CA THR A 436 31.26 26.59 6.50
C THR A 436 31.21 25.19 7.13
N ALA A 437 30.47 25.03 8.22
CA ALA A 437 30.37 23.77 8.96
C ALA A 437 29.45 22.74 8.27
N ASN A 438 29.66 21.46 8.53
CA ASN A 438 28.85 20.38 7.97
C ASN A 438 27.74 19.94 8.94
N ARG A 439 26.75 19.18 8.45
CA ARG A 439 25.67 18.60 9.29
C ARG A 439 26.21 17.83 10.51
N ALA A 440 27.35 17.13 10.36
CA ALA A 440 28.01 16.41 11.45
C ALA A 440 28.52 17.35 12.56
N ASP A 441 29.09 18.50 12.18
CA ASP A 441 29.54 19.53 13.12
C ASP A 441 28.36 20.13 13.89
N LEU A 442 27.23 20.39 13.19
CA LEU A 442 26.00 20.90 13.80
C LEU A 442 25.44 19.91 14.84
N VAL A 443 25.36 18.62 14.49
CA VAL A 443 24.91 17.57 15.41
C VAL A 443 25.82 17.48 16.64
N GLN A 444 27.15 17.56 16.44
CA GLN A 444 28.11 17.53 17.54
C GLN A 444 27.99 18.77 18.44
N HIS A 445 27.82 19.96 17.87
CA HIS A 445 27.61 21.20 18.62
C HIS A 445 26.36 21.14 19.48
N LEU A 446 25.25 20.67 18.91
CA LEU A 446 24.01 20.43 19.65
C LEU A 446 24.20 19.40 20.77
N GLN A 447 25.02 18.36 20.56
CA GLN A 447 25.34 17.39 21.61
C GLN A 447 26.18 18.00 22.73
N LYS A 448 27.16 18.86 22.43
CA LYS A 448 27.96 19.58 23.44
C LYS A 448 27.08 20.51 24.29
N LEU A 449 26.13 21.20 23.67
CA LEU A 449 25.11 22.00 24.37
C LEU A 449 24.18 21.17 25.26
N GLN A 450 24.04 19.87 24.99
CA GLN A 450 23.27 18.97 25.84
C GLN A 450 24.06 18.52 27.08
N SER A 451 25.35 18.22 26.93
CA SER A 451 26.24 17.78 28.01
C SER A 451 26.69 18.93 28.92
N SER A 452 26.89 20.11 28.36
CA SER A 452 27.08 21.34 29.14
C SER A 452 25.70 21.81 29.59
N GLY A 453 25.21 21.29 30.71
CA GLY A 453 23.98 21.75 31.35
C GLY A 453 23.98 23.28 31.40
N SER A 454 22.98 23.92 30.78
CA SER A 454 22.95 25.39 30.68
C SER A 454 22.85 26.01 32.08
N THR A 455 23.98 26.51 32.56
CA THR A 455 24.09 27.55 33.59
C THR A 455 24.03 28.95 32.99
N ARG A 456 23.59 29.11 31.73
CA ARG A 456 23.18 30.42 31.21
C ARG A 456 21.67 30.54 31.36
N LYS A 457 21.25 31.05 32.53
CA LYS A 457 20.05 31.90 32.61
C LYS A 457 20.16 32.88 31.44
N GLY A 458 19.14 32.92 30.60
CA GLY A 458 19.08 33.86 29.49
C GLY A 458 19.43 35.25 29.99
N ALA A 459 20.20 35.99 29.20
CA ALA A 459 20.12 37.43 29.29
C ALA A 459 18.64 37.75 29.06
N GLU A 460 17.93 38.10 30.14
CA GLU A 460 16.60 38.67 30.03
C GLU A 460 16.75 39.88 29.12
N VAL A 461 16.17 39.80 27.92
CA VAL A 461 15.94 40.98 27.09
C VAL A 461 14.98 41.83 27.92
N LEU A 462 15.52 42.85 28.58
CA LEU A 462 14.75 43.87 29.29
C LEU A 462 13.70 44.42 28.31
N GLN A 463 12.43 44.38 28.72
CA GLN A 463 11.31 44.95 27.97
C GLN A 463 11.65 46.42 27.62
N GLY A 464 11.91 46.68 26.33
CA GLY A 464 12.27 48.02 25.82
C GLY A 464 13.62 48.12 25.10
N GLN A 465 14.45 47.07 25.08
CA GLN A 465 15.71 47.07 24.34
C GLN A 465 15.51 46.48 22.94
N LEU A 466 15.74 47.29 21.89
CA LEU A 466 15.66 46.85 20.49
C LEU A 466 16.70 45.74 20.24
N ALA A 467 16.23 44.54 19.90
CA ALA A 467 17.11 43.46 19.46
C ALA A 467 17.75 43.85 18.12
N LEU A 468 19.07 44.00 18.10
CA LEU A 468 19.82 44.14 16.84
C LEU A 468 19.69 42.81 16.06
N PRO A 469 19.25 42.82 14.79
CA PRO A 469 19.16 41.62 13.96
C PRO A 469 20.56 41.22 13.50
N LEU A 470 21.39 40.78 14.44
CA LEU A 470 22.55 39.97 14.16
C LEU A 470 21.94 38.60 13.80
N GLY A 471 21.98 38.18 12.53
CA GLY A 471 21.46 36.88 12.08
C GLY A 471 22.06 35.69 12.84
N ASP A 472 21.98 34.45 12.34
CA ASP A 472 22.43 33.30 13.12
C ASP A 472 23.96 33.27 13.36
N VAL A 473 24.40 33.92 14.45
CA VAL A 473 25.79 33.97 14.92
C VAL A 473 26.24 32.60 15.42
N GLU A 474 25.31 31.74 15.85
CA GLU A 474 25.60 30.39 16.32
C GLU A 474 25.98 29.49 15.14
N LEU A 475 25.19 29.49 14.06
CA LEU A 475 25.50 28.75 12.84
C LEU A 475 26.74 29.28 12.11
N ARG A 476 26.91 30.61 12.07
CA ARG A 476 28.04 31.25 11.38
C ARG A 476 29.39 30.98 12.04
N ASN A 477 29.41 30.83 13.37
CA ASN A 477 30.64 30.61 14.14
C ASN A 477 30.95 29.12 14.41
N LEU A 478 30.17 28.19 13.84
CA LEU A 478 30.47 26.76 13.93
C LEU A 478 31.82 26.47 13.29
N THR A 479 32.75 25.93 14.08
CA THR A 479 34.08 25.53 13.60
C THR A 479 33.98 24.18 12.88
N PRO A 480 34.35 24.07 11.59
CA PRO A 480 34.39 22.79 10.90
C PRO A 480 35.46 21.90 11.53
N GLY A 481 35.10 20.70 11.96
CA GLY A 481 36.05 19.77 12.60
C GLY A 481 35.85 18.31 12.23
N LEU A 482 34.66 17.94 11.74
CA LEU A 482 34.31 16.59 11.32
C LEU A 482 34.18 16.48 9.80
N PRO A 483 34.48 15.29 9.23
CA PRO A 483 34.19 15.05 7.82
C PRO A 483 32.70 15.22 7.55
N ALA A 484 32.35 15.71 6.36
CA ALA A 484 30.97 15.78 5.92
C ALA A 484 30.35 14.37 5.94
N PRO A 485 29.10 14.21 6.39
CA PRO A 485 28.45 12.90 6.41
C PRO A 485 28.37 12.35 4.98
N THR A 486 28.67 11.06 4.84
CA THR A 486 28.54 10.39 3.55
C THR A 486 27.06 10.26 3.16
N LEU A 487 26.79 10.01 1.88
CA LEU A 487 25.41 9.72 1.43
C LEU A 487 24.80 8.52 2.19
N VAL A 488 25.62 7.54 2.55
CA VAL A 488 25.20 6.37 3.33
C VAL A 488 24.78 6.77 4.75
N ASP A 489 25.53 7.67 5.39
CA ASP A 489 25.19 8.18 6.73
C ASP A 489 23.88 8.97 6.72
N ASN A 490 23.64 9.77 5.67
CA ASN A 490 22.39 10.50 5.49
C ASN A 490 21.19 9.56 5.32
N VAL A 491 21.28 8.58 4.40
CA VAL A 491 20.20 7.60 4.18
C VAL A 491 19.95 6.78 5.43
N ARG A 492 20.99 6.43 6.18
CA ARG A 492 20.84 5.74 7.47
C ARG A 492 20.04 6.59 8.47
N ALA A 493 20.37 7.87 8.60
CA ALA A 493 19.63 8.77 9.49
C ALA A 493 18.16 8.94 9.05
N GLU A 494 17.90 9.04 7.75
CA GLU A 494 16.55 9.12 7.17
C GLU A 494 15.73 7.84 7.47
N LEU A 495 16.34 6.66 7.29
CA LEU A 495 15.70 5.38 7.61
C LEU A 495 15.44 5.23 9.11
N ASP A 496 16.42 5.52 9.96
CA ASP A 496 16.30 5.36 11.42
C ASP A 496 15.25 6.30 12.03
N LEU A 497 15.08 7.51 11.47
CA LEU A 497 14.23 8.55 12.04
C LEU A 497 12.88 8.73 11.34
N MET A 498 12.74 8.36 10.07
CA MET A 498 11.50 8.54 9.29
C MET A 498 11.07 7.29 8.51
N ALA A 499 11.87 6.22 8.52
CA ALA A 499 11.61 5.00 7.76
C ALA A 499 11.48 5.19 6.23
N VAL A 500 12.07 6.26 5.70
CA VAL A 500 12.11 6.57 4.26
C VAL A 500 13.54 6.86 3.84
N ASP A 501 13.87 6.59 2.58
CA ASP A 501 15.18 6.85 1.99
C ASP A 501 15.03 7.95 0.95
N VAL A 502 15.33 9.20 1.32
CA VAL A 502 15.01 10.42 0.55
C VAL A 502 16.17 10.78 -0.36
N SER A 503 17.39 10.77 0.18
CA SER A 503 18.60 11.18 -0.54
C SER A 503 18.94 10.24 -1.69
N THR A 504 19.02 8.94 -1.44
CA THR A 504 19.21 7.90 -2.46
C THR A 504 18.59 6.59 -2.00
N HIS A 505 18.37 5.66 -2.91
CA HIS A 505 17.81 4.35 -2.57
C HIS A 505 18.85 3.52 -1.78
N LEU A 506 18.39 2.76 -0.79
CA LEU A 506 19.28 1.93 0.05
C LEU A 506 20.16 0.95 -0.76
N MET A 507 19.63 0.42 -1.88
CA MET A 507 20.39 -0.53 -2.71
C MET A 507 21.53 0.12 -3.50
N GLU A 508 21.55 1.45 -3.63
CA GLU A 508 22.60 2.16 -4.37
C GLU A 508 23.97 2.00 -3.69
N SER A 509 24.00 1.92 -2.35
CA SER A 509 25.25 1.64 -1.62
C SER A 509 25.81 0.24 -1.91
N HIS A 510 24.97 -0.68 -2.38
CA HIS A 510 25.36 -2.05 -2.73
C HIS A 510 25.60 -2.23 -4.23
N ARG A 511 25.34 -1.21 -5.05
CA ARG A 511 25.42 -1.27 -6.52
C ARG A 511 26.72 -1.88 -7.05
N PRO A 512 27.92 -1.49 -6.54
CA PRO A 512 29.18 -2.07 -7.03
C PRO A 512 29.31 -3.58 -6.77
N LEU A 513 28.75 -4.07 -5.66
CA LEU A 513 28.72 -5.49 -5.34
C LEU A 513 27.71 -6.24 -6.23
N LEU A 514 26.53 -5.66 -6.43
CA LEU A 514 25.46 -6.23 -7.24
C LEU A 514 25.85 -6.36 -8.72
N ASP A 515 26.52 -5.34 -9.26
CA ASP A 515 26.98 -5.35 -10.66
C ASP A 515 28.07 -6.44 -10.86
N ARG A 516 28.94 -6.66 -9.87
CA ARG A 516 29.93 -7.77 -9.89
C ARG A 516 29.27 -9.16 -9.83
N LEU A 517 28.15 -9.28 -9.14
CA LEU A 517 27.37 -10.51 -9.03
C LEU A 517 26.49 -10.77 -10.27
N GLY A 518 26.42 -9.84 -11.22
CA GLY A 518 25.58 -9.95 -12.40
C GLY A 518 24.08 -9.87 -12.08
N VAL A 519 23.71 -9.14 -11.02
CA VAL A 519 22.31 -8.98 -10.61
C VAL A 519 21.52 -8.21 -11.67
N THR A 520 20.37 -8.75 -12.04
CA THR A 520 19.43 -8.12 -12.95
C THR A 520 18.48 -7.22 -12.16
N THR A 521 18.34 -5.98 -12.59
CA THR A 521 17.41 -5.00 -12.03
C THR A 521 15.97 -5.22 -12.50
N ALA A 522 15.01 -4.75 -11.72
CA ALA A 522 13.59 -4.95 -11.95
C ALA A 522 13.12 -4.41 -13.31
N ASP A 523 13.64 -3.25 -13.72
CA ASP A 523 13.37 -2.62 -15.02
C ASP A 523 13.76 -3.49 -16.22
N LYS A 524 14.85 -4.26 -16.09
CA LYS A 524 15.36 -5.14 -17.15
C LYS A 524 14.62 -6.47 -17.24
N LEU A 525 13.96 -6.90 -16.17
CA LEU A 525 13.27 -8.21 -16.14
C LEU A 525 12.25 -8.33 -17.28
N LEU A 526 11.49 -7.26 -17.56
CA LEU A 526 10.48 -7.27 -18.63
C LEU A 526 11.06 -7.49 -20.03
N SER A 527 12.34 -7.21 -20.26
CA SER A 527 13.03 -7.45 -21.54
C SER A 527 13.45 -8.91 -21.72
N LEU A 528 13.45 -9.72 -20.66
CA LEU A 528 13.94 -11.10 -20.69
C LEU A 528 12.88 -12.09 -21.17
N ARG A 529 13.36 -13.19 -21.76
CA ARG A 529 12.52 -14.30 -22.20
C ARG A 529 12.01 -15.11 -21.01
N ASN A 530 10.85 -15.73 -21.17
CA ASN A 530 10.33 -16.66 -20.16
C ASN A 530 11.32 -17.82 -19.91
N GLY A 531 11.51 -18.21 -18.65
CA GLY A 531 12.42 -19.28 -18.25
C GLY A 531 13.90 -18.88 -18.18
N THR A 532 14.23 -17.61 -18.35
CA THR A 532 15.61 -17.12 -18.17
C THR A 532 15.96 -17.15 -16.68
N GLU A 533 17.12 -17.73 -16.36
CA GLU A 533 17.68 -17.71 -15.01
C GLU A 533 18.33 -16.36 -14.70
N VAL A 534 17.99 -15.80 -13.55
CA VAL A 534 18.46 -14.48 -13.12
C VAL A 534 18.75 -14.46 -11.63
N LEU A 535 19.64 -13.56 -11.22
CA LEU A 535 19.74 -13.10 -9.83
C LEU A 535 19.08 -11.73 -9.71
N VAL A 536 18.26 -11.56 -8.68
CA VAL A 536 17.63 -10.29 -8.31
C VAL A 536 17.97 -9.97 -6.86
N ALA A 537 18.19 -8.71 -6.53
CA ALA A 537 18.52 -8.29 -5.17
C ALA A 537 17.70 -7.07 -4.77
N GLY A 538 17.29 -7.01 -3.51
CA GLY A 538 16.51 -5.89 -3.03
C GLY A 538 16.16 -5.97 -1.55
N VAL A 539 15.51 -4.90 -1.09
CA VAL A 539 14.96 -4.79 0.25
C VAL A 539 13.61 -5.49 0.28
N ARG A 540 13.42 -6.41 1.21
CA ARG A 540 12.14 -7.11 1.40
C ARG A 540 11.06 -6.10 1.79
N VAL A 541 9.94 -6.15 1.05
CA VAL A 541 8.78 -5.29 1.26
C VAL A 541 7.62 -6.06 1.88
N ALA A 542 7.26 -7.21 1.32
CA ALA A 542 6.12 -7.99 1.79
C ALA A 542 6.42 -9.49 1.72
N THR A 543 5.87 -10.22 2.69
CA THR A 543 5.88 -11.69 2.71
C THR A 543 4.45 -12.17 2.86
N GLN A 544 3.99 -13.01 1.92
CA GLN A 544 2.66 -13.61 1.96
C GLN A 544 2.77 -15.14 1.92
N THR A 545 2.01 -15.83 2.77
CA THR A 545 1.99 -17.29 2.89
C THR A 545 0.56 -17.82 2.72
N PRO A 546 -0.05 -17.65 1.53
CA PRO A 546 -1.42 -18.10 1.32
C PRO A 546 -1.52 -19.63 1.42
N PRO A 547 -2.62 -20.15 1.98
CA PRO A 547 -2.85 -21.60 2.05
C PRO A 547 -3.19 -22.15 0.66
N MET A 548 -2.39 -23.12 0.18
CA MET A 548 -2.58 -23.77 -1.12
C MET A 548 -3.36 -25.09 -1.00
N ARG A 549 -4.02 -25.48 -2.09
CA ARG A 549 -4.62 -26.82 -2.23
C ARG A 549 -3.52 -27.88 -2.18
N GLY A 550 -3.59 -28.77 -1.19
CA GLY A 550 -2.62 -29.85 -0.99
C GLY A 550 -1.69 -29.69 0.23
N GLY A 551 -1.91 -28.68 1.09
CA GLY A 551 -1.20 -28.54 2.37
C GLY A 551 0.26 -28.04 2.27
N ARG A 552 0.87 -28.07 1.08
CA ARG A 552 2.19 -27.48 0.82
C ARG A 552 2.08 -25.95 0.92
N ARG A 553 2.95 -25.32 1.72
CA ARG A 553 3.02 -23.86 1.85
C ARG A 553 3.79 -23.28 0.67
N VAL A 554 3.31 -22.17 0.12
CA VAL A 554 4.04 -21.36 -0.88
C VAL A 554 4.27 -19.98 -0.25
N VAL A 555 5.49 -19.46 -0.36
CA VAL A 555 5.87 -18.15 0.18
C VAL A 555 6.07 -17.20 -0.99
N PHE A 556 5.35 -16.09 -0.98
CA PHE A 556 5.54 -14.98 -1.91
C PHE A 556 6.35 -13.90 -1.20
N ILE A 557 7.45 -13.48 -1.81
CA ILE A 557 8.29 -12.40 -1.30
C ILE A 557 8.40 -11.32 -2.38
N SER A 558 8.03 -10.11 -2.01
CA SER A 558 8.25 -8.92 -2.83
C SER A 558 9.52 -8.22 -2.36
N ILE A 559 10.48 -8.00 -3.26
CA ILE A 559 11.69 -7.22 -3.01
C ILE A 559 11.69 -5.94 -3.84
N ASP A 560 12.37 -4.92 -3.34
CA ASP A 560 12.50 -3.62 -3.99
C ASP A 560 13.97 -3.27 -4.20
N ASP A 561 14.35 -3.01 -5.44
CA ASP A 561 15.71 -2.67 -5.83
C ASP A 561 15.90 -1.17 -6.11
N GLY A 562 14.83 -0.38 -6.00
CA GLY A 562 14.80 1.06 -6.30
C GLY A 562 14.41 1.38 -7.74
N THR A 563 14.50 0.42 -8.66
CA THR A 563 13.99 0.53 -10.04
C THR A 563 12.57 -0.03 -10.15
N GLY A 564 12.20 -0.97 -9.27
CA GLY A 564 10.85 -1.48 -9.16
C GLY A 564 10.70 -2.58 -8.12
N CYS A 565 9.45 -2.98 -7.92
CA CYS A 565 9.10 -4.11 -7.06
C CYS A 565 9.13 -5.41 -7.87
N VAL A 566 9.83 -6.41 -7.35
CA VAL A 566 9.96 -7.73 -7.96
C VAL A 566 9.28 -8.76 -7.08
N ASP A 567 8.29 -9.46 -7.64
CA ASP A 567 7.54 -10.51 -6.93
C ASP A 567 8.15 -11.89 -7.22
N SER A 568 8.56 -12.57 -6.15
CA SER A 568 9.21 -13.88 -6.20
C SER A 568 8.39 -14.94 -5.45
N VAL A 569 8.28 -16.12 -6.04
CA VAL A 569 7.52 -17.26 -5.50
C VAL A 569 8.48 -18.36 -5.08
N PHE A 570 8.42 -18.75 -3.81
CA PHE A 570 9.20 -19.85 -3.25
C PHE A 570 8.30 -21.07 -3.05
N PHE A 571 8.53 -22.10 -3.86
CA PHE A 571 7.90 -23.41 -3.69
C PHE A 571 8.55 -24.21 -2.55
N HIS A 572 7.95 -25.34 -2.20
CA HIS A 572 8.35 -26.13 -1.04
C HIS A 572 9.84 -26.50 -1.00
N GLU A 573 10.40 -26.97 -2.13
CA GLU A 573 11.82 -27.34 -2.23
C GLU A 573 12.77 -26.15 -1.99
N ALA A 574 12.40 -24.97 -2.48
CA ALA A 574 13.16 -23.74 -2.27
C ALA A 574 13.06 -23.26 -0.80
N GLN A 575 11.93 -23.50 -0.14
CA GLN A 575 11.75 -23.17 1.28
C GLN A 575 12.57 -24.08 2.19
N GLU A 576 12.72 -25.37 1.88
CA GLU A 576 13.59 -26.26 2.65
C GLU A 576 15.05 -25.79 2.61
N SER A 577 15.47 -25.25 1.46
CA SER A 577 16.84 -24.76 1.26
C SER A 577 17.11 -23.39 1.91
N ALA A 578 16.15 -22.46 1.87
CA ALA A 578 16.33 -21.08 2.34
C ALA A 578 15.64 -20.75 3.68
N GLY A 579 14.91 -21.71 4.26
CA GLY A 579 13.85 -21.54 5.27
C GLY A 579 13.91 -20.31 6.18
N PRO A 580 14.76 -20.28 7.22
CA PRO A 580 14.75 -19.20 8.21
C PRO A 580 15.10 -17.82 7.62
N LEU A 581 15.91 -17.78 6.55
CA LEU A 581 16.37 -16.55 5.93
C LEU A 581 15.21 -15.77 5.30
N LEU A 582 14.19 -16.46 4.80
CA LEU A 582 13.04 -15.85 4.13
C LEU A 582 12.22 -14.93 5.06
N PHE A 583 12.19 -15.25 6.36
CA PHE A 583 11.38 -14.53 7.36
C PHE A 583 12.19 -13.55 8.22
N GLY A 584 13.47 -13.84 8.49
CA GLY A 584 14.32 -12.95 9.30
C GLY A 584 15.02 -11.84 8.51
N THR A 585 15.29 -12.06 7.22
CA THR A 585 16.22 -11.23 6.45
C THR A 585 15.51 -10.09 5.72
N ARG A 586 16.14 -8.91 5.74
CA ARG A 586 15.62 -7.70 5.06
C ARG A 586 16.28 -7.43 3.72
N LEU A 587 17.58 -7.68 3.57
CA LEU A 587 18.29 -7.53 2.30
C LEU A 587 18.46 -8.92 1.70
N LEU A 588 17.73 -9.18 0.63
CA LEU A 588 17.68 -10.50 0.01
C LEU A 588 18.34 -10.47 -1.36
N LEU A 589 19.18 -11.47 -1.62
CA LEU A 589 19.60 -11.86 -2.95
C LEU A 589 18.85 -13.14 -3.32
N ILE A 590 18.11 -13.14 -4.43
CA ILE A 590 17.27 -14.26 -4.85
C ILE A 590 17.74 -14.73 -6.23
N ARG A 591 17.99 -16.04 -6.36
CA ARG A 591 18.20 -16.70 -7.65
C ARG A 591 16.89 -17.38 -8.05
N GLY A 592 16.50 -17.22 -9.31
CA GLY A 592 15.26 -17.80 -9.80
C GLY A 592 15.14 -17.75 -11.31
N THR A 593 14.07 -18.35 -11.81
CA THR A 593 13.71 -18.32 -13.23
C THR A 593 12.56 -17.35 -13.45
N THR A 594 12.66 -16.56 -14.51
CA THR A 594 11.62 -15.62 -14.91
C THR A 594 10.37 -16.36 -15.40
N ARG A 595 9.19 -15.93 -14.94
CA ARG A 595 7.88 -16.42 -15.35
C ARG A 595 7.08 -15.27 -15.92
N ARG A 596 6.82 -15.30 -17.22
CA ARG A 596 5.99 -14.30 -17.90
C ARG A 596 4.53 -14.70 -17.81
N THR A 597 3.71 -13.76 -17.35
CA THR A 597 2.29 -13.95 -17.07
C THR A 597 1.45 -12.95 -17.87
N GLY A 598 1.85 -12.65 -19.11
CA GLY A 598 1.16 -11.71 -19.99
C GLY A 598 2.14 -10.82 -20.74
N PRO A 599 1.64 -9.79 -21.47
CA PRO A 599 2.50 -8.86 -22.20
C PRO A 599 3.44 -8.09 -21.27
N ARG A 600 2.92 -7.61 -20.13
CA ARG A 600 3.62 -6.76 -19.15
C ARG A 600 3.71 -7.35 -17.74
N GLY A 601 3.23 -8.58 -17.52
CA GLY A 601 3.34 -9.29 -16.24
C GLY A 601 4.58 -10.18 -16.19
N ILE A 602 5.44 -9.98 -15.18
CA ILE A 602 6.59 -10.84 -14.90
C ILE A 602 6.72 -11.11 -13.40
N SER A 603 6.92 -12.37 -13.05
CA SER A 603 7.23 -12.83 -11.69
C SER A 603 8.46 -13.73 -11.72
N LEU A 604 9.06 -14.02 -10.57
CA LEU A 604 10.12 -15.04 -10.48
C LEU A 604 9.65 -16.29 -9.77
N SER A 605 10.06 -17.45 -10.28
CA SER A 605 10.08 -18.70 -9.52
C SER A 605 11.44 -18.81 -8.85
N ALA A 606 11.50 -18.54 -7.56
CA ALA A 606 12.73 -18.55 -6.79
C ALA A 606 13.20 -19.98 -6.50
N SER A 607 14.50 -20.22 -6.67
CA SER A 607 15.16 -21.48 -6.33
C SER A 607 15.99 -21.38 -5.06
N MET A 608 16.70 -20.26 -4.85
CA MET A 608 17.55 -20.02 -3.67
C MET A 608 17.50 -18.55 -3.25
N ALA A 609 17.77 -18.31 -1.97
CA ALA A 609 17.91 -16.96 -1.41
C ALA A 609 19.08 -16.87 -0.42
N TRP A 610 19.75 -15.72 -0.39
CA TRP A 610 20.85 -15.39 0.52
C TRP A 610 20.61 -14.04 1.19
N ASP A 611 21.29 -13.83 2.32
CA ASP A 611 21.31 -12.56 3.01
C ASP A 611 22.45 -11.68 2.45
N LEU A 612 22.09 -10.54 1.87
CA LEU A 612 23.07 -9.62 1.28
C LEU A 612 23.99 -8.99 2.34
N SER A 613 23.56 -8.93 3.61
CA SER A 613 24.41 -8.43 4.70
C SER A 613 25.51 -9.42 5.09
N ARG A 614 25.39 -10.69 4.68
CA ARG A 614 26.33 -11.77 4.98
C ARG A 614 27.13 -12.14 3.74
N THR A 615 28.16 -11.36 3.46
CA THR A 615 29.04 -11.55 2.30
C THR A 615 29.72 -12.93 2.27
N ASP A 616 29.95 -13.56 3.42
CA ASP A 616 30.52 -14.91 3.54
C ASP A 616 29.65 -16.00 2.90
N THR A 617 28.34 -15.76 2.78
CA THR A 617 27.39 -16.74 2.26
C THR A 617 26.99 -16.51 0.81
N LEU A 618 27.49 -15.43 0.18
CA LEU A 618 27.10 -15.06 -1.17
C LEU A 618 27.73 -15.99 -2.22
N PRO A 619 27.00 -16.32 -3.30
CA PRO A 619 27.51 -17.16 -4.38
C PRO A 619 28.47 -16.36 -5.27
N PHE A 620 29.68 -16.09 -4.79
CA PHE A 620 30.73 -15.47 -5.61
C PHE A 620 31.26 -16.47 -6.65
N PRO A 621 31.44 -16.06 -7.91
CA PRO A 621 32.37 -16.75 -8.81
C PRO A 621 33.76 -16.80 -8.16
N GLU A 622 34.52 -17.90 -8.30
CA GLU A 622 35.88 -18.06 -7.71
C GLU A 622 36.85 -16.91 -8.02
N ALA A 623 36.61 -16.15 -9.09
CA ALA A 623 37.40 -14.98 -9.49
C ALA A 623 37.01 -13.65 -8.80
N ALA A 624 35.99 -13.65 -7.94
CA ALA A 624 35.33 -12.43 -7.44
C ALA A 624 35.30 -12.28 -5.91
N ALA A 625 36.21 -12.93 -5.18
CA ALA A 625 36.38 -12.69 -3.74
C ALA A 625 36.68 -11.19 -3.48
N PRO A 626 36.13 -10.58 -2.41
CA PRO A 626 36.49 -9.21 -2.04
C PRO A 626 37.96 -9.15 -1.61
N PRO A 627 38.71 -8.08 -1.92
CA PRO A 627 39.97 -7.82 -1.23
C PRO A 627 39.67 -7.71 0.27
N ALA A 628 40.53 -8.29 1.11
CA ALA A 628 40.37 -8.26 2.56
C ALA A 628 40.17 -6.80 3.02
N ALA A 629 38.97 -6.46 3.46
CA ALA A 629 38.64 -5.13 3.93
C ALA A 629 38.91 -5.05 5.44
N ASP A 630 40.00 -4.38 5.82
CA ASP A 630 40.21 -3.91 7.19
C ASP A 630 39.26 -2.74 7.47
N GLY A 631 38.08 -3.05 8.02
CA GLY A 631 37.14 -2.05 8.54
C GLY A 631 35.75 -2.64 8.85
N PRO A 632 35.04 -2.14 9.88
CA PRO A 632 33.67 -2.57 10.15
C PRO A 632 32.77 -2.28 8.93
N HIS A 633 31.92 -3.24 8.57
CA HIS A 633 31.01 -3.06 7.43
C HIS A 633 30.08 -1.88 7.76
N PRO A 634 29.81 -0.95 6.83
CA PRO A 634 29.00 0.25 7.10
C PRO A 634 27.55 -0.03 7.58
N LEU A 635 27.16 -1.32 7.65
CA LEU A 635 25.83 -1.81 8.02
C LEU A 635 25.80 -2.70 9.28
N ASP A 636 26.91 -2.87 10.00
CA ASP A 636 26.93 -3.67 11.25
C ASP A 636 25.97 -3.14 12.34
N GLY A 637 25.42 -1.94 12.16
CA GLY A 637 24.34 -1.37 12.98
C GLY A 637 22.94 -1.36 12.35
N ILE A 638 22.79 -1.64 11.04
CA ILE A 638 21.50 -1.54 10.33
C ILE A 638 20.67 -2.82 10.49
N SER A 639 21.31 -3.98 10.65
CA SER A 639 20.59 -5.25 10.88
C SER A 639 19.93 -5.37 12.27
N ARG A 640 20.32 -4.56 13.27
CA ARG A 640 19.76 -4.64 14.64
C ARG A 640 18.72 -3.56 14.96
N THR A 641 18.76 -2.41 14.29
CA THR A 641 17.95 -1.24 14.68
C THR A 641 16.91 -0.83 13.64
N LEU A 642 16.78 -1.58 12.56
CA LEU A 642 15.63 -1.50 11.66
C LEU A 642 14.35 -2.07 12.31
N ALA A 643 14.28 -2.23 13.63
CA ALA A 643 13.04 -2.46 14.39
C ALA A 643 12.14 -1.21 14.36
N ILE A 644 11.76 -0.77 13.17
CA ILE A 644 10.70 0.21 12.98
C ILE A 644 9.40 -0.59 12.91
N THR A 645 8.66 -0.41 13.98
CA THR A 645 7.25 -0.68 14.22
C THR A 645 6.39 -0.12 13.07
N GLY A 646 6.32 -0.87 11.97
CA GLY A 646 5.33 -0.69 10.90
C GLY A 646 4.68 -2.01 10.48
N PHE A 647 5.02 -3.11 11.14
CA PHE A 647 4.55 -4.46 10.82
C PHE A 647 3.60 -5.07 11.87
N ASN A 648 3.19 -4.32 12.88
CA ASN A 648 2.05 -4.72 13.70
C ASN A 648 0.80 -4.04 13.13
N GLY A 649 0.16 -4.73 12.19
CA GLY A 649 -1.30 -4.72 12.12
C GLY A 649 -1.88 -5.44 13.32
#